data_AF-A0A412IK51-F1
#
_entry.id   AF-A0A412IK51-F1
#
_cell.length_a   1.000
_cell.length_b   1.000
_cell.length_c   1.000
_cell.angle_alpha   90.00
_cell.angle_beta   90.00
_cell.angle_gamma   90.00
#
_symmetry.space_group_name_H-M   'P 1'
#
loop_
_entity.id
_entity.type
_entity.pdbx_description
1 polymer ?
#
loop_
_entity_poly.entity_id
_entity_poly.type
_entity_poly.pdbx_seq_one_letter_code
_entity_poly.pdbx_strand_id
1 'polypeptide(L)'
;MKRIFKNIALMACAGLMLNACDLDEFNPSAGDASLTSFDAWSGLHSYSYSCLNDELYTAMDWLYLAEGGTDLWVAKSNGTNYKQLFNYEDPTSNYNTFQKVWKQCYSMITNCNSVINESTNLNDGDPETIKLLVAESKTLRALYYSILVCHYGPVTLNLKSSAGITGDVDLYPERSSERDIYDHIIKDLTEAIPDLGVEPYQGNRARFTKKSAKGLLARVYAQRAGLGQSKYGDANTYWKLAAETAKDLIENASSYGAYLYTDIADMWADANNRTNKEALMIAAGPDASSTAWQYIGKGNKLSAYSCGGSYSEFFNSNHKPGDKGYFYGRLNSQNWMPSKYLLYCFNPEWDKRWEYSFQYAYCEWSMVQCGWVPYSAGVKKLNKSICTKYDIQVDETVHPDSTLYPYADCNAIASSNGAGNQYPAKVWPKGDYSGDPNKLLSIGKSAEEAKKPGFAGSTKVYAIPYPVAPDDNRFNTVFVHKPLKDKSKCLYAVVVLDDLFGSNDLPYGNVDNGSEAANPPAIGNGLTSSSACPSLIKFNWSYNGVFYGSNLQIKTGDMFIMRMAEVYLLAAEAEQQLGNGTKAAEYLNVLRKRAARDQANESSWKLTTATEEDIFDEYARELCGEFSRWSLLKRHNAFESRLDQYNKRAAQSFKPYHYNRPISYEFLSTILNKEEYGDNGYGSTAGSGLVE
;
A
#
# COMPACT_ATOMS: atom_id res chain seq x y z
N MET A 1 -59.88 29.43 30.44
CA MET A 1 -58.58 30.13 30.54
C MET A 1 -57.37 29.42 29.91
N LYS A 2 -57.47 28.24 29.27
CA LYS A 2 -56.33 27.59 28.55
C LYS A 2 -56.34 27.71 27.02
N ARG A 3 -57.38 28.30 26.41
CA ARG A 3 -57.49 28.50 24.95
C ARG A 3 -57.20 29.94 24.46
N ILE A 4 -57.15 30.93 25.36
CA ILE A 4 -56.86 32.34 25.01
C ILE A 4 -55.35 32.60 24.95
N PHE A 5 -54.54 31.89 25.76
CA PHE A 5 -53.08 32.01 25.72
C PHE A 5 -52.43 31.40 24.46
N LYS A 6 -53.09 30.45 23.78
CA LYS A 6 -52.54 29.84 22.56
C LYS A 6 -52.64 30.74 21.33
N ASN A 7 -53.62 31.64 21.26
CA ASN A 7 -53.78 32.54 20.11
C ASN A 7 -53.00 33.86 20.26
N ILE A 8 -52.64 34.25 21.48
CA ILE A 8 -51.74 35.40 21.72
C ILE A 8 -50.27 34.99 21.49
N ALA A 9 -49.89 33.76 21.84
CA ALA A 9 -48.56 33.24 21.53
C ALA A 9 -48.33 33.03 20.01
N LEU A 10 -49.37 32.71 19.23
CA LEU A 10 -49.24 32.52 17.78
C LEU A 10 -49.15 33.84 17.00
N MET A 11 -49.72 34.94 17.50
CA MET A 11 -49.58 36.27 16.88
C MET A 11 -48.29 36.99 17.28
N ALA A 12 -47.68 36.67 18.42
CA ALA A 12 -46.35 37.18 18.77
C ALA A 12 -45.22 36.54 17.93
N CYS A 13 -45.44 35.34 17.37
CA CYS A 13 -44.47 34.66 16.51
C CYS A 13 -44.57 35.06 15.02
N ALA A 14 -45.62 35.75 14.58
CA ALA A 14 -45.77 36.22 13.21
C ALA A 14 -45.28 37.67 13.01
N GLY A 15 -45.10 38.45 14.09
CA GLY A 15 -44.67 39.85 14.04
C GLY A 15 -43.16 40.09 14.06
N LEU A 16 -42.33 39.03 14.12
CA LEU A 16 -40.87 39.13 14.10
C LEU A 16 -40.25 38.79 12.73
N MET A 17 -41.06 38.62 11.68
CA MET A 17 -40.60 38.27 10.32
C MET A 17 -40.48 39.43 9.33
N LEU A 18 -40.32 40.68 9.79
CA LEU A 18 -40.01 41.80 8.89
C LEU A 18 -39.07 42.81 9.57
N ASN A 19 -37.80 42.44 9.66
CA ASN A 19 -36.70 43.38 9.43
C ASN A 19 -35.63 42.61 8.68
N ALA A 20 -35.48 42.95 7.40
CA ALA A 20 -34.32 42.60 6.60
C ALA A 20 -33.09 43.20 7.29
N CYS A 21 -32.33 42.35 7.99
CA CYS A 21 -30.92 42.56 8.17
C CYS A 21 -30.24 41.79 7.04
N ASP A 22 -29.42 42.48 6.26
CA ASP A 22 -28.44 41.86 5.38
C ASP A 22 -27.69 40.79 6.20
N LEU A 23 -27.83 39.54 5.80
CA LEU A 23 -27.05 38.43 6.33
C LEU A 23 -25.71 38.44 5.61
N ASP A 24 -24.78 39.25 6.11
CA ASP A 24 -23.37 38.89 6.04
C ASP A 24 -23.20 37.65 6.92
N GLU A 25 -23.45 36.49 6.32
CA GLU A 25 -23.22 35.19 6.94
C GLU A 25 -21.71 34.97 7.03
N PHE A 26 -21.10 35.49 8.10
CA PHE A 26 -19.73 35.15 8.45
C PHE A 26 -19.68 33.65 8.76
N ASN A 27 -19.23 32.88 7.77
CA ASN A 27 -18.92 31.48 7.90
C ASN A 27 -17.52 31.33 8.52
N PRO A 28 -17.37 30.94 9.80
CA PRO A 28 -16.07 30.80 10.46
C PRO A 28 -15.23 29.62 9.93
N SER A 29 -15.70 28.89 8.91
CA SER A 29 -14.95 27.89 8.16
C SER A 29 -14.51 28.35 6.76
N ALA A 30 -14.88 29.55 6.34
CA ALA A 30 -14.30 30.17 5.17
C ALA A 30 -12.86 30.57 5.51
N GLY A 31 -11.89 29.81 4.99
CA GLY A 31 -10.52 30.30 4.88
C GLY A 31 -10.51 31.65 4.18
N ASP A 32 -9.51 32.49 4.48
CA ASP A 32 -9.34 33.83 3.91
C ASP A 32 -9.82 33.89 2.45
N ALA A 33 -10.95 34.58 2.21
CA ALA A 33 -11.69 34.55 0.96
C ALA A 33 -10.88 35.11 -0.23
N SER A 34 -9.73 35.73 0.04
CA SER A 34 -8.95 36.41 -0.99
C SER A 34 -7.69 35.67 -1.46
N LEU A 35 -7.17 34.66 -0.73
CA LEU A 35 -5.88 33.97 -1.01
C LEU A 35 -4.76 34.88 -1.57
N THR A 36 -4.68 36.14 -1.14
CA THR A 36 -3.75 37.14 -1.72
C THR A 36 -2.39 37.22 -1.02
N SER A 37 -2.22 36.58 0.14
CA SER A 37 -0.93 36.50 0.84
C SER A 37 -0.22 35.18 0.57
N PHE A 38 1.10 35.24 0.41
CA PHE A 38 1.94 34.07 0.15
C PHE A 38 1.82 33.02 1.26
N ASP A 39 1.73 33.42 2.52
CA ASP A 39 1.62 32.49 3.65
C ASP A 39 0.30 31.69 3.61
N ALA A 40 -0.84 32.34 3.35
CA ALA A 40 -2.12 31.65 3.24
C ALA A 40 -2.15 30.73 2.02
N TRP A 41 -1.66 31.22 0.87
CA TRP A 41 -1.60 30.47 -0.38
C TRP A 41 -0.67 29.25 -0.30
N SER A 42 0.55 29.43 0.23
CA SER A 42 1.52 28.34 0.41
C SER A 42 1.11 27.34 1.50
N GLY A 43 0.31 27.78 2.48
CA GLY A 43 -0.38 26.92 3.44
C GLY A 43 -1.38 25.98 2.75
N LEU A 44 -2.23 26.50 1.86
CA LEU A 44 -3.18 25.69 1.08
C LEU A 44 -2.46 24.72 0.13
N HIS A 45 -1.40 25.18 -0.53
CA HIS A 45 -0.50 24.32 -1.30
C HIS A 45 0.00 23.15 -0.45
N SER A 46 0.56 23.43 0.73
CA SER A 46 1.10 22.40 1.61
C SER A 46 0.01 21.43 2.10
N TYR A 47 -1.19 21.92 2.37
CA TYR A 47 -2.34 21.09 2.75
C TYR A 47 -2.80 20.16 1.62
N SER A 48 -2.54 20.50 0.36
CA SER A 48 -2.89 19.66 -0.79
C SER A 48 -2.16 18.32 -0.82
N TYR A 49 -1.07 18.14 -0.05
CA TYR A 49 -0.40 16.83 0.13
C TYR A 49 -1.05 15.94 1.19
N SER A 50 -1.87 16.50 2.09
CA SER A 50 -2.31 15.82 3.33
C SER A 50 -3.02 14.49 3.09
N CYS A 51 -3.92 14.46 2.11
CA CYS A 51 -4.72 13.29 1.77
C CYS A 51 -3.87 12.06 1.36
N LEU A 52 -2.69 12.28 0.77
CA LEU A 52 -1.83 11.19 0.32
C LEU A 52 -1.45 10.28 1.48
N ASN A 53 -1.11 10.87 2.62
CA ASN A 53 -0.85 10.12 3.85
C ASN A 53 -2.14 9.76 4.56
N ASP A 54 -3.00 10.73 4.82
CA ASP A 54 -4.03 10.60 5.85
C ASP A 54 -5.15 9.62 5.47
N GLU A 55 -5.47 9.56 4.17
CA GLU A 55 -6.70 8.96 3.66
C GLU A 55 -6.50 8.03 2.44
N LEU A 56 -5.33 8.06 1.79
CA LEU A 56 -5.01 7.20 0.66
C LEU A 56 -3.96 6.14 1.02
N TYR A 57 -2.67 6.45 0.91
CA TYR A 57 -1.59 5.44 0.94
C TYR A 57 -1.22 4.92 2.33
N THR A 58 -1.93 5.37 3.37
CA THR A 58 -1.86 4.76 4.70
C THR A 58 -3.20 4.25 5.23
N ALA A 59 -4.24 4.32 4.40
CA ALA A 59 -5.61 3.97 4.76
C ALA A 59 -6.08 2.71 4.03
N MET A 60 -6.91 1.92 4.71
CA MET A 60 -7.43 0.66 4.17
C MET A 60 -8.36 0.87 2.96
N ASP A 61 -9.10 1.98 2.90
CA ASP A 61 -10.08 2.25 1.84
C ASP A 61 -9.43 2.27 0.46
N TRP A 62 -8.32 2.99 0.32
CA TRP A 62 -7.57 3.02 -0.94
C TRP A 62 -6.90 1.68 -1.25
N LEU A 63 -6.37 0.99 -0.23
CA LEU A 63 -5.81 -0.36 -0.43
C LEU A 63 -6.85 -1.31 -1.03
N TYR A 64 -8.10 -1.28 -0.53
CA TYR A 64 -9.20 -2.07 -1.10
C TYR A 64 -9.44 -1.77 -2.58
N LEU A 65 -9.42 -0.51 -2.99
CA LEU A 65 -9.66 -0.14 -4.38
C LEU A 65 -8.50 -0.53 -5.31
N ALA A 66 -7.26 -0.41 -4.81
CA ALA A 66 -6.05 -0.55 -5.62
C ALA A 66 -5.48 -1.98 -5.67
N GLU A 67 -5.76 -2.82 -4.66
CA GLU A 67 -5.26 -4.20 -4.57
C GLU A 67 -6.39 -5.24 -4.42
N GLY A 68 -7.58 -4.84 -3.96
CA GLY A 68 -8.69 -5.74 -3.70
C GLY A 68 -9.38 -6.19 -4.99
N GLY A 69 -9.82 -7.45 -5.01
CA GLY A 69 -10.48 -8.04 -6.18
C GLY A 69 -9.52 -8.31 -7.33
N THR A 70 -8.23 -8.47 -7.02
CA THR A 70 -7.19 -8.85 -7.98
C THR A 70 -6.80 -10.32 -7.77
N ASP A 71 -5.81 -10.75 -8.52
CA ASP A 71 -5.20 -12.07 -8.47
C ASP A 71 -4.15 -12.23 -7.36
N LEU A 72 -3.75 -11.16 -6.67
CA LEU A 72 -2.69 -11.22 -5.65
C LEU A 72 -3.20 -11.53 -4.24
N TRP A 73 -4.45 -11.16 -3.95
CA TRP A 73 -4.98 -11.19 -2.59
C TRP A 73 -6.35 -11.83 -2.56
N VAL A 74 -6.59 -12.61 -1.50
CA VAL A 74 -7.89 -13.19 -1.18
C VAL A 74 -8.37 -12.72 0.19
N ALA A 75 -9.68 -12.67 0.35
CA ALA A 75 -10.30 -12.24 1.60
C ALA A 75 -10.14 -13.31 2.69
N LYS A 76 -9.76 -12.88 3.91
CA LYS A 76 -9.69 -13.78 5.07
C LYS A 76 -11.08 -14.07 5.68
N SER A 77 -12.08 -13.23 5.42
CA SER A 77 -13.42 -13.36 6.01
C SER A 77 -14.53 -12.96 5.05
N ASN A 78 -15.77 -13.26 5.42
CA ASN A 78 -16.93 -13.14 4.52
C ASN A 78 -17.80 -11.89 4.79
N GLY A 79 -17.26 -10.88 5.46
CA GLY A 79 -17.98 -9.62 5.70
C GLY A 79 -18.31 -8.89 4.40
N THR A 80 -19.29 -7.98 4.45
CA THR A 80 -19.80 -7.22 3.30
C THR A 80 -18.69 -6.58 2.47
N ASN A 81 -17.71 -5.96 3.12
CA ASN A 81 -16.58 -5.30 2.45
C ASN A 81 -15.82 -6.27 1.55
N TYR A 82 -15.60 -7.51 2.00
CA TYR A 82 -14.88 -8.52 1.24
C TYR A 82 -15.74 -9.04 0.07
N LYS A 83 -17.02 -9.31 0.32
CA LYS A 83 -17.95 -9.70 -0.74
C LYS A 83 -17.95 -8.71 -1.90
N GLN A 84 -18.11 -7.42 -1.60
CA GLN A 84 -18.20 -6.39 -2.63
C GLN A 84 -16.84 -6.02 -3.26
N LEU A 85 -15.78 -5.86 -2.47
CA LEU A 85 -14.48 -5.33 -2.96
C LEU A 85 -13.53 -6.41 -3.45
N PHE A 86 -13.58 -7.62 -2.87
CA PHE A 86 -12.73 -8.74 -3.30
C PHE A 86 -13.40 -9.67 -4.27
N ASN A 87 -14.69 -9.93 -4.05
CA ASN A 87 -15.38 -10.99 -4.77
C ASN A 87 -16.41 -10.45 -5.77
N TYR A 88 -16.60 -9.13 -5.85
CA TYR A 88 -17.56 -8.51 -6.76
C TYR A 88 -19.02 -8.98 -6.57
N GLU A 89 -19.36 -9.42 -5.35
CA GLU A 89 -20.70 -9.87 -4.98
C GLU A 89 -21.55 -8.67 -4.55
N ASP A 90 -22.52 -8.31 -5.39
CA ASP A 90 -23.49 -7.22 -5.19
C ASP A 90 -22.88 -5.86 -4.74
N PRO A 91 -21.83 -5.35 -5.42
CA PRO A 91 -21.33 -4.00 -5.17
C PRO A 91 -22.42 -2.94 -5.39
N THR A 92 -22.50 -1.95 -4.50
CA THR A 92 -23.51 -0.87 -4.57
C THR A 92 -22.87 0.51 -4.67
N SER A 93 -23.57 1.45 -5.32
CA SER A 93 -23.15 2.87 -5.45
C SER A 93 -23.09 3.65 -4.12
N ASN A 94 -23.74 3.14 -3.07
CA ASN A 94 -23.78 3.75 -1.75
C ASN A 94 -22.66 3.28 -0.81
N TYR A 95 -21.76 2.43 -1.29
CA TYR A 95 -20.75 1.85 -0.43
C TYR A 95 -19.63 2.85 -0.09
N ASN A 96 -19.40 3.05 1.21
CA ASN A 96 -18.59 4.16 1.75
C ASN A 96 -17.15 4.21 1.22
N THR A 97 -16.51 3.06 1.03
CA THR A 97 -15.11 3.00 0.58
C THR A 97 -14.92 3.59 -0.83
N PHE A 98 -15.86 3.35 -1.75
CA PHE A 98 -15.82 3.98 -3.08
C PHE A 98 -16.03 5.49 -3.01
N GLN A 99 -16.95 5.95 -2.16
CA GLN A 99 -17.27 7.38 -2.06
C GLN A 99 -16.15 8.18 -1.39
N LYS A 100 -15.46 7.56 -0.44
CA LYS A 100 -14.42 8.24 0.34
C LYS A 100 -13.21 8.61 -0.53
N VAL A 101 -12.67 7.67 -1.32
CA VAL A 101 -11.54 7.94 -2.22
C VAL A 101 -11.90 9.06 -3.22
N TRP A 102 -13.11 8.99 -3.78
CA TRP A 102 -13.64 10.03 -4.67
C TRP A 102 -13.67 11.41 -4.01
N LYS A 103 -14.35 11.54 -2.86
CA LYS A 103 -14.50 12.83 -2.14
C LYS A 103 -13.14 13.42 -1.75
N GLN A 104 -12.22 12.56 -1.32
CA GLN A 104 -10.87 12.97 -0.92
C GLN A 104 -10.05 13.51 -2.11
N CYS A 105 -10.10 12.84 -3.27
CA CYS A 105 -9.40 13.31 -4.47
C CYS A 105 -9.96 14.66 -4.96
N TYR A 106 -11.28 14.81 -5.07
CA TYR A 106 -11.88 16.07 -5.52
C TYR A 106 -11.63 17.23 -4.56
N SER A 107 -11.61 16.98 -3.25
CA SER A 107 -11.25 18.02 -2.27
C SER A 107 -9.84 18.55 -2.51
N MET A 108 -8.87 17.66 -2.75
CA MET A 108 -7.49 18.10 -3.03
C MET A 108 -7.33 18.72 -4.43
N ILE A 109 -8.08 18.26 -5.43
CA ILE A 109 -8.13 18.89 -6.76
C ILE A 109 -8.60 20.35 -6.65
N THR A 110 -9.65 20.63 -5.89
CA THR A 110 -10.15 22.00 -5.67
C THR A 110 -9.09 22.89 -5.00
N ASN A 111 -8.33 22.34 -4.05
CA ASN A 111 -7.22 23.06 -3.45
C ASN A 111 -6.12 23.34 -4.47
N CYS A 112 -5.72 22.34 -5.26
CA CYS A 112 -4.71 22.51 -6.32
C CYS A 112 -5.15 23.55 -7.35
N ASN A 113 -6.43 23.55 -7.76
CA ASN A 113 -6.98 24.56 -8.66
C ASN A 113 -6.84 25.96 -8.08
N SER A 114 -7.22 26.14 -6.83
CA SER A 114 -7.12 27.44 -6.15
C SER A 114 -5.67 27.91 -6.06
N VAL A 115 -4.73 27.02 -5.72
CA VAL A 115 -3.30 27.36 -5.70
C VAL A 115 -2.81 27.79 -7.10
N ILE A 116 -3.18 27.05 -8.14
CA ILE A 116 -2.74 27.34 -9.52
C ILE A 116 -3.34 28.67 -10.01
N ASN A 117 -4.65 28.85 -9.87
CA ASN A 117 -5.39 29.97 -10.45
C ASN A 117 -5.16 31.29 -9.69
N GLU A 118 -5.01 31.24 -8.37
CA GLU A 118 -4.82 32.46 -7.55
C GLU A 118 -3.35 32.90 -7.47
N SER A 119 -2.40 32.14 -8.03
CA SER A 119 -0.97 32.42 -7.95
C SER A 119 -0.56 33.80 -8.48
N THR A 120 -1.30 34.36 -9.43
CA THR A 120 -1.04 35.70 -10.00
C THR A 120 -1.64 36.85 -9.19
N ASN A 121 -2.47 36.54 -8.19
CA ASN A 121 -3.16 37.51 -7.34
C ASN A 121 -2.40 37.79 -6.03
N LEU A 122 -1.22 37.19 -5.85
CA LEU A 122 -0.41 37.35 -4.65
C LEU A 122 0.23 38.73 -4.58
N ASN A 123 0.19 39.34 -3.39
CA ASN A 123 0.78 40.65 -3.10
C ASN A 123 2.25 40.55 -2.65
N ASP A 124 2.70 39.34 -2.31
CA ASP A 124 4.02 39.02 -1.78
C ASP A 124 4.46 37.61 -2.21
N GLY A 125 5.69 37.24 -1.87
CA GLY A 125 6.29 35.96 -2.25
C GLY A 125 7.32 36.08 -3.38
N ASP A 126 8.28 35.15 -3.38
CA ASP A 126 9.30 35.06 -4.42
C ASP A 126 8.71 34.41 -5.70
N PRO A 127 8.84 35.03 -6.89
CA PRO A 127 8.26 34.52 -8.12
C PRO A 127 8.71 33.10 -8.49
N GLU A 128 9.98 32.76 -8.28
CA GLU A 128 10.50 31.41 -8.59
C GLU A 128 9.92 30.36 -7.63
N THR A 129 9.77 30.72 -6.36
CA THR A 129 9.09 29.89 -5.37
C THR A 129 7.62 29.69 -5.73
N ILE A 130 6.90 30.75 -6.10
CA ILE A 130 5.50 30.65 -6.54
C ILE A 130 5.40 29.72 -7.75
N LYS A 131 6.26 29.89 -8.75
CA LYS A 131 6.33 29.05 -9.95
C LYS A 131 6.54 27.57 -9.61
N LEU A 132 7.48 27.27 -8.71
CA LEU A 132 7.74 25.93 -8.21
C LEU A 132 6.51 25.31 -7.52
N LEU A 133 5.85 26.06 -6.64
CA LEU A 133 4.67 25.57 -5.91
C LEU A 133 3.47 25.36 -6.83
N VAL A 134 3.32 26.17 -7.89
CA VAL A 134 2.35 25.90 -8.97
C VAL A 134 2.66 24.59 -9.69
N ALA A 135 3.93 24.31 -9.99
CA ALA A 135 4.34 23.07 -10.63
C ALA A 135 4.11 21.83 -9.74
N GLU A 136 4.37 21.95 -8.43
CA GLU A 136 4.00 20.94 -7.44
C GLU A 136 2.48 20.68 -7.44
N SER A 137 1.65 21.74 -7.42
CA SER A 137 0.18 21.62 -7.47
C SER A 137 -0.35 21.02 -8.76
N LYS A 138 0.23 21.33 -9.92
CA LYS A 138 -0.10 20.65 -11.18
C LYS A 138 0.19 19.15 -11.11
N THR A 139 1.33 18.78 -10.55
CA THR A 139 1.71 17.36 -10.37
C THR A 139 0.78 16.63 -9.40
N LEU A 140 0.38 17.28 -8.31
CA LEU A 140 -0.64 16.76 -7.38
C LEU A 140 -2.00 16.59 -8.06
N ARG A 141 -2.48 17.60 -8.77
CA ARG A 141 -3.74 17.55 -9.51
C ARG A 141 -3.75 16.41 -10.54
N ALA A 142 -2.64 16.24 -11.27
CA ALA A 142 -2.42 15.12 -12.17
C ALA A 142 -2.50 13.76 -11.45
N LEU A 143 -1.90 13.62 -10.26
CA LEU A 143 -1.98 12.39 -9.46
C LEU A 143 -3.42 12.08 -9.05
N TYR A 144 -4.15 13.05 -8.50
CA TYR A 144 -5.53 12.85 -8.06
C TYR A 144 -6.48 12.52 -9.22
N TYR A 145 -6.34 13.21 -10.35
CA TYR A 145 -7.09 12.87 -11.55
C TYR A 145 -6.73 11.49 -12.08
N SER A 146 -5.45 11.09 -12.05
CA SER A 146 -5.03 9.75 -12.48
C SER A 146 -5.67 8.64 -11.65
N ILE A 147 -5.83 8.86 -10.33
CA ILE A 147 -6.54 7.93 -9.43
C ILE A 147 -8.01 7.83 -9.84
N LEU A 148 -8.67 8.98 -10.03
CA LEU A 148 -10.09 9.06 -10.38
C LEU A 148 -10.39 8.41 -11.73
N VAL A 149 -9.72 8.82 -12.81
CA VAL A 149 -10.00 8.30 -14.16
C VAL A 149 -9.66 6.81 -14.27
N CYS A 150 -8.56 6.37 -13.63
CA CYS A 150 -8.18 4.97 -13.63
C CYS A 150 -9.26 4.12 -12.94
N HIS A 151 -9.82 4.55 -11.80
CA HIS A 151 -10.74 3.71 -11.04
C HIS A 151 -12.20 3.87 -11.44
N TYR A 152 -12.64 5.05 -11.87
CA TYR A 152 -14.06 5.35 -12.10
C TYR A 152 -14.39 5.60 -13.57
N GLY A 153 -13.39 5.67 -14.46
CA GLY A 153 -13.60 5.97 -15.88
C GLY A 153 -13.89 7.45 -16.10
N PRO A 154 -14.90 7.83 -16.89
CA PRO A 154 -15.30 9.22 -17.10
C PRO A 154 -15.70 9.93 -15.79
N VAL A 155 -15.10 11.08 -15.53
CA VAL A 155 -15.32 11.90 -14.32
C VAL A 155 -15.38 13.39 -14.67
N THR A 156 -15.73 14.26 -13.73
CA THR A 156 -15.79 15.72 -13.96
C THR A 156 -14.41 16.37 -13.97
N LEU A 157 -14.09 17.07 -15.06
CA LEU A 157 -12.91 17.93 -15.15
C LEU A 157 -13.18 19.31 -14.55
N ASN A 158 -13.09 19.43 -13.23
CA ASN A 158 -13.13 20.72 -12.53
C ASN A 158 -11.75 21.38 -12.49
N LEU A 159 -11.62 22.54 -13.14
CA LEU A 159 -10.40 23.37 -13.13
C LEU A 159 -10.59 24.72 -12.42
N LYS A 160 -11.76 24.94 -11.81
CA LYS A 160 -12.10 26.20 -11.12
C LYS A 160 -11.55 26.21 -9.70
N SER A 161 -11.21 27.40 -9.21
CA SER A 161 -10.88 27.65 -7.81
C SER A 161 -12.08 27.33 -6.90
N SER A 162 -11.85 27.21 -5.61
CA SER A 162 -12.92 26.92 -4.65
C SER A 162 -14.01 28.00 -4.68
N ALA A 163 -15.27 27.59 -4.53
CA ALA A 163 -16.40 28.52 -4.47
C ALA A 163 -16.30 29.53 -3.31
N GLY A 164 -15.57 29.20 -2.24
CA GLY A 164 -15.29 30.13 -1.14
C GLY A 164 -14.42 31.33 -1.55
N ILE A 165 -13.69 31.23 -2.68
CA ILE A 165 -12.87 32.31 -3.25
C ILE A 165 -13.63 33.04 -4.35
N THR A 166 -14.24 32.28 -5.27
CA THR A 166 -14.87 32.87 -6.47
C THR A 166 -16.31 33.30 -6.25
N GLY A 167 -17.00 32.75 -5.25
CA GLY A 167 -18.46 32.84 -5.11
C GLY A 167 -19.24 31.93 -6.08
N ASP A 168 -18.55 31.28 -7.03
CA ASP A 168 -19.17 30.48 -8.08
C ASP A 168 -19.33 29.02 -7.64
N VAL A 169 -20.57 28.61 -7.39
CA VAL A 169 -20.91 27.20 -7.12
C VAL A 169 -21.42 26.55 -8.40
N ASP A 170 -20.73 25.49 -8.85
CA ASP A 170 -21.23 24.64 -9.91
C ASP A 170 -22.25 23.63 -9.35
N LEU A 171 -23.53 23.95 -9.52
CA LEU A 171 -24.64 23.11 -9.07
C LEU A 171 -24.95 21.95 -10.03
N TYR A 172 -24.38 22.00 -11.24
CA TYR A 172 -24.77 21.14 -12.35
C TYR A 172 -23.56 20.69 -13.17
N PRO A 173 -22.59 19.99 -12.54
CA PRO A 173 -21.39 19.57 -13.23
C PRO A 173 -21.68 18.58 -14.36
N GLU A 174 -20.76 18.52 -15.33
CA GLU A 174 -20.74 17.52 -16.40
C GLU A 174 -19.53 16.60 -16.24
N ARG A 175 -19.65 15.36 -16.72
CA ARG A 175 -18.51 14.45 -16.87
C ARG A 175 -17.82 14.66 -18.21
N SER A 176 -16.51 14.44 -18.20
CA SER A 176 -15.64 14.49 -19.37
C SER A 176 -15.16 13.09 -19.73
N SER A 177 -14.80 12.88 -20.99
CA SER A 177 -14.29 11.60 -21.46
C SER A 177 -12.96 11.24 -20.78
N GLU A 178 -12.61 9.95 -20.72
CA GLU A 178 -11.30 9.58 -20.17
C GLU A 178 -10.15 10.23 -20.94
N ARG A 179 -10.31 10.39 -22.27
CA ARG A 179 -9.35 11.08 -23.13
C ARG A 179 -9.11 12.51 -22.65
N ASP A 180 -10.16 13.30 -22.43
CA ASP A 180 -10.01 14.70 -22.01
C ASP A 180 -9.33 14.82 -20.64
N ILE A 181 -9.66 13.90 -19.72
CA ILE A 181 -9.00 13.84 -18.41
C ILE A 181 -7.51 13.53 -18.57
N TYR A 182 -7.15 12.51 -19.35
CA TYR A 182 -5.75 12.15 -19.58
C TYR A 182 -4.97 13.24 -20.32
N ASP A 183 -5.57 13.89 -21.31
CA ASP A 183 -4.94 15.00 -22.04
C ASP A 183 -4.63 16.16 -21.08
N HIS A 184 -5.54 16.47 -20.14
CA HIS A 184 -5.29 17.47 -19.10
C HIS A 184 -4.22 17.04 -18.08
N ILE A 185 -4.22 15.77 -17.64
CA ILE A 185 -3.16 15.22 -16.77
C ILE A 185 -1.79 15.35 -17.43
N ILE A 186 -1.68 14.95 -18.70
CA ILE A 186 -0.43 15.01 -19.48
C ILE A 186 0.03 16.46 -19.62
N LYS A 187 -0.88 17.39 -19.90
CA LYS A 187 -0.59 18.82 -19.95
C LYS A 187 -0.03 19.33 -18.61
N ASP A 188 -0.71 19.05 -17.50
CA ASP A 188 -0.27 19.48 -16.16
C ASP A 188 1.15 18.98 -15.85
N LEU A 189 1.44 17.70 -16.15
CA LEU A 189 2.75 17.10 -15.89
C LEU A 189 3.84 17.68 -16.80
N THR A 190 3.56 17.82 -18.09
CA THR A 190 4.55 18.34 -19.06
C THR A 190 4.88 19.81 -18.82
N GLU A 191 3.91 20.62 -18.39
CA GLU A 191 4.14 22.01 -17.98
C GLU A 191 4.83 22.13 -16.62
N ALA A 192 4.63 21.17 -15.69
CA ALA A 192 5.26 21.21 -14.36
C ALA A 192 6.73 20.81 -14.38
N ILE A 193 7.13 19.81 -15.19
CA ILE A 193 8.48 19.22 -15.18
C ILE A 193 9.63 20.26 -15.30
N PRO A 194 9.55 21.29 -16.17
CA PRO A 194 10.61 22.29 -16.29
C PRO A 194 10.86 23.07 -14.99
N ASP A 195 9.80 23.34 -14.23
CA ASP A 195 9.77 24.25 -13.08
C ASP A 195 9.96 23.56 -11.73
N LEU A 196 9.86 22.23 -11.69
CA LEU A 196 10.12 21.45 -10.48
C LEU A 196 11.61 21.41 -10.11
N GLY A 197 11.91 21.34 -8.81
CA GLY A 197 13.27 21.09 -8.31
C GLY A 197 13.72 19.64 -8.51
N VAL A 198 15.05 19.43 -8.52
CA VAL A 198 15.65 18.08 -8.39
C VAL A 198 15.63 17.63 -6.94
N GLU A 199 15.93 18.55 -6.02
CA GLU A 199 15.80 18.36 -4.59
C GLU A 199 14.43 18.88 -4.09
N PRO A 200 13.85 18.26 -3.05
CA PRO A 200 12.58 18.70 -2.51
C PRO A 200 12.70 20.10 -1.89
N TYR A 201 11.71 20.95 -2.16
CA TYR A 201 11.65 22.28 -1.56
C TYR A 201 11.68 22.20 -0.03
N GLN A 202 12.50 23.04 0.60
CA GLN A 202 12.74 23.08 2.05
C GLN A 202 13.22 21.74 2.65
N GLY A 203 13.76 20.82 1.84
CA GLY A 203 14.20 19.50 2.30
C GLY A 203 13.05 18.57 2.71
N ASN A 204 11.80 18.92 2.40
CA ASN A 204 10.65 18.10 2.77
C ASN A 204 10.48 16.94 1.77
N ARG A 205 10.94 15.75 2.17
CA ARG A 205 10.89 14.51 1.36
C ARG A 205 9.49 14.09 0.85
N ALA A 206 8.40 14.62 1.40
CA ALA A 206 7.04 14.37 0.90
C ALA A 206 6.73 15.16 -0.39
N ARG A 207 7.49 16.23 -0.67
CA ARG A 207 7.24 17.12 -1.81
C ARG A 207 7.71 16.52 -3.13
N PHE A 208 6.94 16.80 -4.17
CA PHE A 208 7.21 16.32 -5.50
C PHE A 208 8.35 17.09 -6.16
N THR A 209 9.14 16.36 -6.94
CA THR A 209 10.34 16.82 -7.66
C THR A 209 10.24 16.38 -9.12
N LYS A 210 11.22 16.74 -9.96
CA LYS A 210 11.26 16.31 -11.38
C LYS A 210 11.04 14.81 -11.54
N LYS A 211 11.71 13.97 -10.74
CA LYS A 211 11.53 12.51 -10.80
C LYS A 211 10.12 12.04 -10.46
N SER A 212 9.41 12.76 -9.58
CA SER A 212 8.01 12.48 -9.22
C SER A 212 7.11 12.67 -10.44
N ALA A 213 7.20 13.83 -11.10
CA ALA A 213 6.38 14.16 -12.26
C ALA A 213 6.70 13.29 -13.48
N LYS A 214 7.99 12.99 -13.74
CA LYS A 214 8.38 12.11 -14.86
C LYS A 214 7.94 10.66 -14.67
N GLY A 215 8.09 10.12 -13.45
CA GLY A 215 7.59 8.79 -13.13
C GLY A 215 6.07 8.71 -13.30
N LEU A 216 5.34 9.69 -12.76
CA LEU A 216 3.89 9.75 -12.93
C LEU A 216 3.49 9.90 -14.41
N LEU A 217 4.21 10.68 -15.20
CA LEU A 217 3.96 10.84 -16.63
C LEU A 217 4.11 9.52 -17.39
N ALA A 218 5.16 8.74 -17.11
CA ALA A 218 5.33 7.40 -17.70
C ALA A 218 4.16 6.47 -17.33
N ARG A 219 3.72 6.48 -16.07
CA ARG A 219 2.54 5.71 -15.61
C ARG A 219 1.27 6.16 -16.32
N VAL A 220 1.07 7.47 -16.47
CA VAL A 220 -0.10 8.06 -17.13
C VAL A 220 -0.14 7.70 -18.62
N TYR A 221 1.00 7.72 -19.31
CA TYR A 221 1.06 7.26 -20.70
C TYR A 221 0.71 5.77 -20.84
N ALA A 222 1.23 4.90 -19.97
CA ALA A 222 0.85 3.49 -19.97
C ALA A 222 -0.66 3.29 -19.70
N GLN A 223 -1.23 4.02 -18.75
CA GLN A 223 -2.67 3.98 -18.46
C GLN A 223 -3.52 4.50 -19.63
N ARG A 224 -3.08 5.56 -20.31
CA ARG A 224 -3.75 6.10 -21.49
C ARG A 224 -3.69 5.12 -22.66
N ALA A 225 -2.58 4.42 -22.82
CA ALA A 225 -2.42 3.37 -23.83
C ALA A 225 -3.36 2.19 -23.57
N GLY A 226 -3.50 1.79 -22.31
CA GLY A 226 -4.38 0.69 -21.88
C GLY A 226 -5.88 0.96 -21.97
N LEU A 227 -6.32 2.18 -22.32
CA LEU A 227 -7.70 2.39 -22.78
C LEU A 227 -8.00 1.65 -24.09
N GLY A 228 -6.96 1.22 -24.80
CA GLY A 228 -7.06 0.28 -25.90
C GLY A 228 -7.11 0.95 -27.26
N GLN A 229 -6.50 0.26 -28.24
CA GLN A 229 -6.50 0.67 -29.63
C GLN A 229 -7.92 0.70 -30.21
N SER A 230 -8.80 -0.20 -29.77
CA SER A 230 -10.20 -0.28 -30.20
C SER A 230 -11.00 0.97 -29.81
N LYS A 231 -10.76 1.50 -28.60
CA LYS A 231 -11.54 2.62 -28.06
C LYS A 231 -11.10 3.97 -28.63
N TYR A 232 -9.79 4.24 -28.66
CA TYR A 232 -9.27 5.57 -29.01
C TYR A 232 -8.28 5.62 -30.18
N GLY A 233 -7.82 4.47 -30.70
CA GLY A 233 -6.99 4.40 -31.91
C GLY A 233 -5.53 4.84 -31.76
N ASP A 234 -5.05 5.12 -30.55
CA ASP A 234 -3.76 5.74 -30.27
C ASP A 234 -2.91 5.01 -29.21
N ALA A 235 -3.22 3.75 -28.91
CA ALA A 235 -2.55 2.99 -27.86
C ALA A 235 -1.03 2.88 -28.12
N ASN A 236 -0.61 2.56 -29.34
CA ASN A 236 0.81 2.43 -29.70
C ASN A 236 1.58 3.75 -29.52
N THR A 237 0.93 4.89 -29.77
CA THR A 237 1.54 6.21 -29.55
C THR A 237 1.86 6.39 -28.07
N TYR A 238 0.91 6.07 -27.20
CA TYR A 238 1.08 6.24 -25.76
C TYR A 238 2.00 5.19 -25.13
N TRP A 239 2.03 3.95 -25.62
CA TRP A 239 3.06 2.97 -25.22
C TRP A 239 4.46 3.47 -25.57
N LYS A 240 4.65 4.03 -26.77
CA LYS A 240 5.93 4.62 -27.16
C LYS A 240 6.33 5.78 -26.24
N LEU A 241 5.40 6.68 -25.93
CA LEU A 241 5.66 7.79 -25.00
C LEU A 241 5.98 7.29 -23.57
N ALA A 242 5.33 6.23 -23.11
CA ALA A 242 5.63 5.59 -21.83
C ALA A 242 7.06 5.02 -21.81
N ALA A 243 7.44 4.28 -22.86
CA ALA A 243 8.78 3.71 -23.01
C ALA A 243 9.86 4.80 -23.06
N GLU A 244 9.67 5.85 -23.86
CA GLU A 244 10.62 6.96 -24.01
C GLU A 244 10.76 7.76 -22.70
N THR A 245 9.65 8.05 -22.02
CA THR A 245 9.66 8.79 -20.75
C THR A 245 10.34 7.98 -19.64
N ALA A 246 10.05 6.69 -19.55
CA ALA A 246 10.67 5.80 -18.57
C ALA A 246 12.16 5.61 -18.85
N LYS A 247 12.53 5.39 -20.13
CA LYS A 247 13.93 5.29 -20.57
C LYS A 247 14.72 6.54 -20.23
N ASP A 248 14.19 7.73 -20.51
CA ASP A 248 14.88 8.99 -20.18
C ASP A 248 15.13 9.12 -18.68
N LEU A 249 14.15 8.79 -17.84
CA LEU A 249 14.30 8.82 -16.39
C LEU A 249 15.34 7.78 -15.90
N ILE A 250 15.42 6.62 -16.54
CA ILE A 250 16.41 5.57 -16.25
C ILE A 250 17.82 6.01 -16.63
N GLU A 251 18.02 6.46 -17.88
CA GLU A 251 19.33 6.83 -18.42
C GLU A 251 19.89 8.09 -17.76
N ASN A 252 19.02 8.99 -17.31
CA ASN A 252 19.39 10.27 -16.68
C ASN A 252 19.05 10.32 -15.18
N ALA A 253 18.93 9.17 -14.51
CA ALA A 253 18.46 9.06 -13.12
C ALA A 253 19.17 10.03 -12.16
N SER A 254 20.50 10.13 -12.23
CA SER A 254 21.28 11.02 -11.37
C SER A 254 20.94 12.50 -11.55
N SER A 255 20.68 12.96 -12.78
CA SER A 255 20.30 14.37 -13.03
C SER A 255 18.90 14.70 -12.51
N TYR A 256 18.06 13.70 -12.27
CA TYR A 256 16.72 13.85 -11.70
C TYR A 256 16.67 13.54 -10.20
N GLY A 257 17.81 13.24 -9.55
CA GLY A 257 17.84 12.82 -8.15
C GLY A 257 17.17 11.45 -7.90
N ALA A 258 17.04 10.63 -8.96
CA ALA A 258 16.49 9.29 -8.92
C ALA A 258 17.60 8.25 -8.74
N TYR A 259 17.26 7.12 -8.13
CA TYR A 259 18.20 6.06 -7.80
C TYR A 259 17.49 4.71 -7.79
N LEU A 260 18.20 3.63 -8.13
CA LEU A 260 17.73 2.25 -7.97
C LEU A 260 18.74 1.53 -7.09
N TYR A 261 18.31 0.93 -5.97
CA TYR A 261 19.22 0.12 -5.17
C TYR A 261 19.68 -1.11 -5.94
N THR A 262 20.96 -1.42 -5.81
CA THR A 262 21.60 -2.58 -6.45
C THR A 262 21.36 -3.88 -5.70
N ASP A 263 21.00 -3.80 -4.42
CA ASP A 263 20.56 -4.93 -3.60
C ASP A 263 19.18 -4.63 -3.00
N ILE A 264 18.25 -5.55 -3.16
CA ILE A 264 16.90 -5.43 -2.60
C ILE A 264 16.89 -5.31 -1.07
N ALA A 265 17.91 -5.86 -0.40
CA ALA A 265 18.08 -5.71 1.04
C ALA A 265 18.29 -4.25 1.45
N ASP A 266 18.97 -3.44 0.63
CA ASP A 266 19.17 -2.02 0.91
C ASP A 266 17.87 -1.21 0.71
N MET A 267 17.07 -1.57 -0.29
CA MET A 267 15.77 -0.94 -0.51
C MET A 267 14.89 -1.07 0.74
N TRP A 268 14.78 -2.29 1.28
CA TRP A 268 13.91 -2.59 2.42
C TRP A 268 14.61 -2.50 3.79
N ALA A 269 15.84 -1.99 3.84
CA ALA A 269 16.58 -1.79 5.08
C ALA A 269 15.82 -0.86 6.02
N ASP A 270 15.70 -1.24 7.29
CA ASP A 270 14.99 -0.43 8.29
C ASP A 270 15.61 0.98 8.44
N ALA A 271 16.93 1.08 8.27
CA ALA A 271 17.68 2.32 8.30
C ALA A 271 17.37 3.27 7.13
N ASN A 272 16.90 2.74 6.00
CA ASN A 272 16.70 3.51 4.78
C ASN A 272 15.27 4.03 4.62
N ASN A 273 14.27 3.62 5.41
CA ASN A 273 12.87 4.00 5.18
C ASN A 273 12.65 5.52 5.01
N ARG A 274 13.15 6.34 5.94
CA ARG A 274 12.95 7.80 5.94
C ARG A 274 13.83 8.56 4.93
N THR A 275 14.81 7.90 4.36
CA THR A 275 15.79 8.50 3.43
C THR A 275 15.94 7.65 2.16
N ASN A 276 14.88 6.90 1.82
CA ASN A 276 14.94 5.89 0.79
C ASN A 276 15.15 6.56 -0.58
N LYS A 277 16.32 6.33 -1.18
CA LYS A 277 16.72 7.01 -2.40
C LYS A 277 15.94 6.53 -3.63
N GLU A 278 15.35 5.34 -3.56
CA GLU A 278 14.56 4.76 -4.63
C GLU A 278 13.16 5.37 -4.75
N ALA A 279 12.70 6.06 -3.70
CA ALA A 279 11.42 6.73 -3.73
C ALA A 279 11.37 7.87 -4.76
N LEU A 280 10.31 7.88 -5.57
CA LEU A 280 9.96 9.00 -6.43
C LEU A 280 8.85 9.85 -5.81
N MET A 281 7.92 9.21 -5.10
CA MET A 281 6.81 9.83 -4.39
C MET A 281 6.51 9.03 -3.12
N ILE A 282 6.34 9.71 -1.99
CA ILE A 282 6.02 9.07 -0.71
C ILE A 282 4.81 9.72 -0.06
N ALA A 283 4.03 8.91 0.64
CA ALA A 283 3.05 9.35 1.61
C ALA A 283 3.70 9.33 3.00
N ALA A 284 4.12 10.50 3.46
CA ALA A 284 4.87 10.68 4.71
C ALA A 284 4.22 11.67 5.70
N GLY A 285 3.08 12.29 5.33
CA GLY A 285 2.43 13.38 6.06
C GLY A 285 3.25 14.67 6.03
N PRO A 286 2.80 15.77 6.68
CA PRO A 286 3.67 16.87 7.05
C PRO A 286 4.84 16.35 7.90
N ASP A 287 6.03 16.95 7.72
CA ASP A 287 7.30 16.37 8.14
C ASP A 287 7.28 15.70 9.53
N ALA A 288 7.48 14.37 9.55
CA ALA A 288 7.50 13.56 10.77
C ALA A 288 8.64 13.90 11.76
N SER A 289 9.65 14.68 11.34
CA SER A 289 10.66 15.25 12.25
C SER A 289 10.25 16.57 12.91
N SER A 290 9.15 17.19 12.47
CA SER A 290 8.65 18.43 13.08
C SER A 290 7.94 18.16 14.41
N THR A 291 8.05 19.12 15.33
CA THR A 291 7.28 19.11 16.59
C THR A 291 5.76 19.16 16.34
N ALA A 292 5.33 19.71 15.19
CA ALA A 292 3.93 19.77 14.77
C ALA A 292 3.31 18.39 14.49
N TRP A 293 4.10 17.40 14.05
CA TRP A 293 3.62 16.05 13.80
C TRP A 293 3.29 15.27 15.08
N GLN A 294 3.83 15.69 16.23
CA GLN A 294 3.72 14.99 17.51
C GLN A 294 2.28 14.86 18.05
N TYR A 295 1.34 15.64 17.52
CA TYR A 295 -0.04 15.73 18.02
C TYR A 295 -1.11 15.12 17.11
N ILE A 296 -0.73 14.58 15.96
CA ILE A 296 -1.70 14.18 14.94
C ILE A 296 -1.68 12.65 14.75
N GLY A 297 -2.79 11.98 15.09
CA GLY A 297 -2.97 10.51 15.01
C GLY A 297 -3.04 9.93 13.60
N LYS A 298 -2.12 10.32 12.71
CA LYS A 298 -2.15 10.06 11.26
C LYS A 298 -0.94 9.26 10.78
N GLY A 299 -0.65 8.15 11.46
CA GLY A 299 0.38 7.20 11.02
C GLY A 299 -0.17 6.09 10.12
N ASN A 300 0.71 5.18 9.72
CA ASN A 300 0.43 4.02 8.89
C ASN A 300 -0.51 3.00 9.56
N LYS A 301 -1.75 2.90 9.04
CA LYS A 301 -2.81 2.00 9.54
C LYS A 301 -2.83 0.66 8.79
N LEU A 302 -1.95 0.45 7.81
CA LEU A 302 -1.84 -0.81 7.05
C LEU A 302 -1.18 -1.93 7.84
N SER A 303 -0.67 -1.67 9.04
CA SER A 303 -0.11 -2.75 9.88
C SER A 303 -1.15 -3.86 10.10
N ALA A 304 -2.43 -3.50 10.10
CA ALA A 304 -3.54 -4.45 10.13
C ALA A 304 -3.42 -5.50 9.02
N TYR A 305 -3.19 -5.09 7.79
CA TYR A 305 -3.06 -5.97 6.64
C TYR A 305 -1.79 -6.86 6.64
N SER A 306 -0.75 -6.45 7.39
CA SER A 306 0.63 -6.97 7.27
C SER A 306 1.01 -8.09 8.27
N CYS A 307 0.28 -8.28 9.38
CA CYS A 307 0.70 -9.19 10.46
C CYS A 307 -0.48 -9.78 11.23
N GLY A 308 -0.58 -11.12 11.21
CA GLY A 308 -1.60 -11.87 11.96
C GLY A 308 -1.80 -13.32 11.51
N GLY A 309 -0.89 -13.80 10.67
CA GLY A 309 -0.85 -15.10 10.03
C GLY A 309 -0.15 -16.18 10.84
N SER A 310 -0.36 -16.28 12.16
CA SER A 310 0.41 -17.17 13.06
C SER A 310 -0.44 -18.07 13.94
N TYR A 311 0.12 -19.21 14.39
CA TYR A 311 -0.48 -20.10 15.37
C TYR A 311 -0.22 -19.63 16.82
N SER A 312 -1.26 -19.18 17.52
CA SER A 312 -1.10 -18.59 18.87
C SER A 312 -0.57 -19.56 19.93
N GLU A 313 -0.79 -20.87 19.76
CA GLU A 313 -0.36 -21.93 20.70
C GLU A 313 1.17 -22.05 20.84
N PHE A 314 1.90 -21.58 19.84
CA PHE A 314 3.36 -21.52 19.85
C PHE A 314 3.92 -20.31 20.60
N PHE A 315 3.06 -19.37 21.02
CA PHE A 315 3.48 -18.22 21.80
C PHE A 315 3.17 -18.42 23.30
N ASN A 316 4.09 -18.02 24.17
CA ASN A 316 4.04 -18.24 25.60
C ASN A 316 2.92 -17.43 26.26
N SER A 317 2.73 -16.19 25.83
CA SER A 317 1.57 -15.37 26.23
C SER A 317 0.27 -15.75 25.51
N ASN A 318 0.28 -16.82 24.70
CA ASN A 318 -0.84 -17.25 23.86
C ASN A 318 -1.40 -16.06 23.07
N HIS A 319 -0.54 -15.31 22.37
CA HIS A 319 -0.88 -14.06 21.66
C HIS A 319 -2.23 -14.19 20.94
N LYS A 320 -3.31 -13.70 21.55
CA LYS A 320 -4.67 -13.83 21.05
C LYS A 320 -4.99 -12.70 20.10
N PRO A 321 -6.06 -12.86 19.30
CA PRO A 321 -6.66 -11.76 18.58
C PRO A 321 -7.04 -10.57 19.49
N GLY A 322 -6.12 -9.61 19.68
CA GLY A 322 -6.34 -8.41 20.49
C GLY A 322 -5.11 -7.97 21.26
N ASP A 323 -4.16 -8.89 21.46
CA ASP A 323 -3.01 -8.71 22.32
C ASP A 323 -1.94 -7.80 21.69
N LYS A 324 -1.26 -7.06 22.57
CA LYS A 324 -0.18 -6.14 22.22
C LYS A 324 1.12 -6.95 22.11
N GLY A 325 1.62 -7.15 20.89
CA GLY A 325 2.98 -7.65 20.65
C GLY A 325 3.92 -6.48 20.38
N TYR A 326 4.96 -6.27 21.20
CA TYR A 326 5.90 -5.16 20.97
C TYR A 326 6.78 -5.37 19.73
N PHE A 327 6.99 -6.63 19.32
CA PHE A 327 7.72 -6.95 18.10
C PHE A 327 6.85 -6.88 16.84
N TYR A 328 5.73 -7.60 16.78
CA TYR A 328 4.90 -7.65 15.57
C TYR A 328 3.86 -6.52 15.47
N GLY A 329 3.55 -5.86 16.57
CA GLY A 329 2.35 -5.04 16.73
C GLY A 329 1.14 -5.90 17.14
N ARG A 330 -0.06 -5.43 16.81
CA ARG A 330 -1.31 -6.15 17.12
C ARG A 330 -1.58 -7.23 16.05
N LEU A 331 -1.49 -8.51 16.44
CA LEU A 331 -1.57 -9.68 15.53
C LEU A 331 -3.00 -10.07 15.09
N ASN A 332 -4.04 -9.37 15.53
CA ASN A 332 -5.43 -9.75 15.28
C ASN A 332 -6.05 -9.12 14.02
N SER A 333 -5.23 -8.40 13.28
CA SER A 333 -5.71 -7.41 12.32
C SER A 333 -5.52 -7.84 10.86
N GLN A 334 -4.86 -8.99 10.59
CA GLN A 334 -4.71 -9.50 9.23
C GLN A 334 -6.09 -9.77 8.64
N ASN A 335 -6.43 -9.00 7.62
CA ASN A 335 -7.74 -9.00 6.95
C ASN A 335 -7.67 -9.64 5.55
N TRP A 336 -6.47 -9.73 4.98
CA TRP A 336 -6.21 -10.18 3.61
C TRP A 336 -5.13 -11.26 3.66
N MET A 337 -5.23 -12.26 2.79
CA MET A 337 -4.24 -13.32 2.64
C MET A 337 -3.65 -13.26 1.22
N PRO A 338 -2.35 -13.55 1.04
CA PRO A 338 -1.79 -13.78 -0.29
C PRO A 338 -2.56 -14.89 -1.01
N SER A 339 -2.83 -14.71 -2.31
CA SER A 339 -3.29 -15.81 -3.15
C SER A 339 -2.18 -16.85 -3.32
N LYS A 340 -2.55 -18.06 -3.73
CA LYS A 340 -1.57 -19.10 -4.08
C LYS A 340 -0.60 -18.60 -5.15
N TYR A 341 -1.12 -17.92 -6.17
CA TYR A 341 -0.32 -17.28 -7.22
C TYR A 341 0.74 -16.35 -6.64
N LEU A 342 0.34 -15.38 -5.80
CA LEU A 342 1.29 -14.42 -5.24
C LEU A 342 2.42 -15.11 -4.47
N LEU A 343 2.13 -16.16 -3.69
CA LEU A 343 3.17 -16.87 -2.94
C LEU A 343 4.14 -17.63 -3.86
N TYR A 344 3.64 -18.24 -4.94
CA TYR A 344 4.45 -18.98 -5.90
C TYR A 344 5.12 -18.11 -6.98
N CYS A 345 4.73 -16.85 -7.12
CA CYS A 345 5.49 -15.88 -7.92
C CYS A 345 6.95 -15.80 -7.45
N PHE A 346 7.19 -15.93 -6.15
CA PHE A 346 8.52 -15.91 -5.58
C PHE A 346 9.10 -17.31 -5.62
N ASN A 347 10.27 -17.46 -6.24
CA ASN A 347 11.08 -18.65 -6.09
C ASN A 347 12.20 -18.33 -5.08
N PRO A 348 12.09 -18.79 -3.82
CA PRO A 348 13.00 -18.38 -2.77
C PRO A 348 14.43 -18.93 -2.96
N GLU A 349 14.66 -19.89 -3.85
CA GLU A 349 16.00 -20.40 -4.16
C GLU A 349 16.91 -19.34 -4.79
N TRP A 350 16.33 -18.41 -5.56
CA TRP A 350 17.08 -17.31 -6.17
C TRP A 350 16.59 -15.93 -5.74
N ASP A 351 15.31 -15.75 -5.42
CA ASP A 351 14.72 -14.43 -5.20
C ASP A 351 14.69 -14.06 -3.71
N LYS A 352 15.56 -13.12 -3.30
CA LYS A 352 15.59 -12.56 -1.93
C LYS A 352 14.32 -11.79 -1.57
N ARG A 353 13.50 -11.37 -2.54
CA ARG A 353 12.25 -10.66 -2.24
C ARG A 353 11.27 -11.51 -1.45
N TRP A 354 11.41 -12.84 -1.45
CA TRP A 354 10.60 -13.71 -0.60
C TRP A 354 10.68 -13.28 0.87
N GLU A 355 11.88 -13.27 1.46
CA GLU A 355 12.07 -12.93 2.87
C GLU A 355 11.90 -11.43 3.16
N TYR A 356 12.01 -10.55 2.17
CA TYR A 356 11.75 -9.11 2.37
C TYR A 356 10.29 -8.71 2.14
N SER A 357 9.51 -9.55 1.46
CA SER A 357 8.09 -9.30 1.20
C SER A 357 7.20 -9.98 2.23
N PHE A 358 7.55 -11.20 2.70
CA PHE A 358 6.68 -11.97 3.58
C PHE A 358 7.33 -12.42 4.88
N GLN A 359 6.56 -12.35 5.98
CA GLN A 359 6.85 -13.07 7.21
C GLN A 359 6.59 -14.56 6.98
N TYR A 360 7.62 -15.29 6.55
CA TYR A 360 7.52 -16.73 6.32
C TYR A 360 8.00 -17.57 7.52
N ALA A 361 8.67 -16.95 8.50
CA ALA A 361 9.15 -17.62 9.71
C ALA A 361 8.76 -16.83 10.95
N TYR A 362 7.89 -17.36 11.80
CA TYR A 362 7.45 -16.72 13.04
C TYR A 362 8.30 -17.18 14.22
N CYS A 363 8.50 -16.27 15.18
CA CYS A 363 9.36 -16.47 16.34
C CYS A 363 8.81 -15.78 17.61
N GLU A 364 9.33 -16.22 18.75
CA GLU A 364 9.17 -15.51 20.03
C GLU A 364 10.13 -14.31 20.13
N TRP A 365 9.83 -13.41 21.08
CA TRP A 365 10.61 -12.20 21.34
C TRP A 365 10.73 -11.88 22.83
N SER A 366 11.71 -11.05 23.18
CA SER A 366 11.97 -10.54 24.53
C SER A 366 12.18 -9.02 24.54
N MET A 367 12.35 -8.42 25.73
CA MET A 367 12.69 -7.00 25.93
C MET A 367 13.68 -6.84 27.08
N VAL A 368 14.78 -7.58 27.01
CA VAL A 368 15.82 -7.60 28.03
C VAL A 368 16.53 -6.26 28.08
N GLN A 369 16.77 -5.63 26.93
CA GLN A 369 17.48 -4.33 26.84
C GLN A 369 16.84 -3.22 27.68
N CYS A 370 15.50 -3.17 27.77
CA CYS A 370 14.79 -2.20 28.60
C CYS A 370 14.24 -2.78 29.92
N GLY A 371 14.51 -4.05 30.21
CA GLY A 371 14.12 -4.73 31.45
C GLY A 371 12.61 -5.02 31.58
N TRP A 372 11.85 -5.02 30.49
CA TRP A 372 10.38 -5.16 30.54
C TRP A 372 9.90 -6.60 30.41
N VAL A 373 10.52 -7.36 29.52
CA VAL A 373 10.19 -8.77 29.24
C VAL A 373 11.48 -9.56 29.31
N PRO A 374 11.71 -10.37 30.37
CA PRO A 374 12.96 -11.12 30.49
C PRO A 374 13.05 -12.17 29.38
N TYR A 375 14.28 -12.60 29.06
CA TYR A 375 14.53 -13.63 28.04
C TYR A 375 13.70 -14.90 28.29
N SER A 376 13.64 -15.33 29.55
CA SER A 376 12.88 -16.51 29.99
C SER A 376 11.37 -16.43 29.72
N ALA A 377 10.79 -15.24 29.53
CA ALA A 377 9.38 -15.08 29.23
C ALA A 377 9.02 -15.48 27.79
N GLY A 378 9.96 -15.44 26.85
CA GLY A 378 9.75 -15.92 25.48
C GLY A 378 10.27 -17.35 25.24
N VAL A 379 10.79 -18.02 26.27
CA VAL A 379 11.23 -19.42 26.19
C VAL A 379 10.01 -20.34 26.28
N LYS A 380 9.83 -21.23 25.30
CA LYS A 380 8.67 -22.11 25.17
C LYS A 380 9.09 -23.57 25.06
N LYS A 381 8.84 -24.35 26.12
CA LYS A 381 9.00 -25.80 26.07
C LYS A 381 7.83 -26.45 25.31
N LEU A 382 8.14 -27.28 24.32
CA LEU A 382 7.13 -28.00 23.56
C LEU A 382 6.59 -29.18 24.37
N ASN A 383 5.28 -29.40 24.28
CA ASN A 383 4.61 -30.53 24.90
C ASN A 383 4.12 -31.51 23.82
N LYS A 384 3.84 -32.75 24.23
CA LYS A 384 3.39 -33.82 23.34
C LYS A 384 2.15 -33.45 22.53
N SER A 385 1.23 -32.66 23.07
CA SER A 385 0.02 -32.23 22.38
C SER A 385 0.35 -31.34 21.17
N ILE A 386 1.18 -30.32 21.37
CA ILE A 386 1.64 -29.43 20.29
C ILE A 386 2.44 -30.23 19.27
N CYS A 387 3.36 -31.09 19.72
CA CYS A 387 4.19 -31.88 18.80
C CYS A 387 3.33 -32.80 17.91
N THR A 388 2.36 -33.52 18.49
CA THR A 388 1.42 -34.35 17.73
C THR A 388 0.57 -33.50 16.77
N LYS A 389 0.09 -32.34 17.22
CA LYS A 389 -0.77 -31.46 16.42
C LYS A 389 -0.06 -30.84 15.22
N TYR A 390 1.25 -30.66 15.26
CA TYR A 390 2.00 -30.02 14.17
C TYR A 390 3.01 -30.97 13.49
N ASP A 391 2.91 -32.27 13.76
CA ASP A 391 3.82 -33.30 13.25
C ASP A 391 5.30 -32.93 13.47
N ILE A 392 5.62 -32.57 14.71
CA ILE A 392 6.97 -32.25 15.17
C ILE A 392 7.56 -33.49 15.83
N GLN A 393 8.59 -34.04 15.19
CA GLN A 393 9.38 -35.15 15.74
C GLN A 393 10.56 -34.55 16.49
N VAL A 394 10.54 -34.64 17.82
CA VAL A 394 11.65 -34.15 18.64
C VAL A 394 12.82 -35.12 18.52
N ASP A 395 13.88 -34.70 17.86
CA ASP A 395 15.18 -35.35 17.91
C ASP A 395 15.96 -34.84 19.13
N GLU A 396 15.98 -35.62 20.20
CA GLU A 396 16.67 -35.27 21.46
C GLU A 396 18.20 -35.14 21.30
N THR A 397 18.78 -35.67 20.22
CA THR A 397 20.22 -35.50 19.93
C THR A 397 20.54 -34.11 19.38
N VAL A 398 19.57 -33.47 18.74
CA VAL A 398 19.65 -32.10 18.22
C VAL A 398 19.08 -31.11 19.24
N HIS A 399 17.98 -31.48 19.89
CA HIS A 399 17.17 -30.64 20.76
C HIS A 399 16.89 -31.32 22.10
N PRO A 400 17.88 -31.43 22.99
CA PRO A 400 17.80 -32.25 24.20
C PRO A 400 16.76 -31.78 25.22
N ASP A 401 16.31 -30.52 25.13
CA ASP A 401 15.35 -29.92 26.06
C ASP A 401 13.97 -29.65 25.44
N SER A 402 13.82 -29.90 24.13
CA SER A 402 12.61 -29.64 23.34
C SER A 402 12.09 -28.20 23.46
N THR A 403 13.00 -27.23 23.55
CA THR A 403 12.67 -25.83 23.85
C THR A 403 12.83 -24.94 22.63
N LEU A 404 11.83 -24.09 22.39
CA LEU A 404 11.92 -22.94 21.50
C LEU A 404 12.39 -21.70 22.26
N TYR A 405 13.27 -20.93 21.64
CA TYR A 405 13.89 -19.74 22.24
C TYR A 405 13.50 -18.45 21.49
N PRO A 406 13.55 -17.28 22.15
CA PRO A 406 13.34 -16.00 21.47
C PRO A 406 14.35 -15.76 20.34
N TYR A 407 13.88 -15.27 19.19
CA TYR A 407 14.75 -14.81 18.10
C TYR A 407 15.08 -13.32 18.23
N ALA A 408 14.09 -12.50 18.59
CA ALA A 408 14.22 -11.04 18.63
C ALA A 408 14.21 -10.49 20.06
N ASP A 409 14.93 -9.39 20.30
CA ASP A 409 14.84 -8.59 21.52
C ASP A 409 14.53 -7.13 21.16
N CYS A 410 13.39 -6.62 21.64
CA CYS A 410 12.96 -5.24 21.41
C CYS A 410 13.43 -4.34 22.56
N ASN A 411 13.95 -3.16 22.24
CA ASN A 411 14.35 -2.18 23.23
C ASN A 411 13.34 -1.02 23.32
N ALA A 412 12.71 -0.80 24.48
CA ALA A 412 11.85 0.37 24.69
C ALA A 412 12.67 1.65 24.87
N ILE A 413 12.73 2.49 23.82
CA ILE A 413 13.46 3.76 23.84
C ILE A 413 12.44 4.91 23.77
N ALA A 414 12.54 5.92 24.63
CA ALA A 414 11.69 7.10 24.52
C ALA A 414 12.03 7.89 23.24
N SER A 415 11.01 8.31 22.49
CA SER A 415 11.24 9.13 21.31
C SER A 415 11.84 10.49 21.63
N SER A 416 12.89 10.88 20.89
CA SER A 416 13.50 12.21 20.97
C SER A 416 12.51 13.32 20.65
N ASN A 417 11.42 12.98 19.98
CA ASN A 417 10.40 13.89 19.51
C ASN A 417 9.05 13.63 20.22
N GLY A 418 9.03 13.15 21.47
CA GLY A 418 7.81 13.07 22.29
C GLY A 418 6.72 12.08 21.85
N ALA A 419 6.88 11.38 20.72
CA ALA A 419 5.88 10.49 20.11
C ALA A 419 5.66 9.12 20.81
N GLY A 420 6.06 8.98 22.08
CA GLY A 420 5.97 7.73 22.86
C GLY A 420 7.21 6.83 22.75
N ASN A 421 7.05 5.56 23.16
CA ASN A 421 8.14 4.57 23.16
C ASN A 421 8.34 3.92 21.78
N GLN A 422 9.59 3.60 21.51
CA GLN A 422 10.10 2.99 20.29
C GLN A 422 10.56 1.58 20.61
N TYR A 423 10.53 0.69 19.62
CA TYR A 423 10.89 -0.72 19.81
C TYR A 423 11.85 -1.23 18.71
N PRO A 424 13.02 -0.58 18.49
CA PRO A 424 14.03 -1.17 17.62
C PRO A 424 14.43 -2.55 18.17
N ALA A 425 14.51 -3.53 17.28
CA ALA A 425 14.81 -4.90 17.64
C ALA A 425 16.23 -5.30 17.22
N LYS A 426 16.84 -6.16 18.04
CA LYS A 426 18.06 -6.90 17.75
C LYS A 426 17.78 -8.39 17.74
N VAL A 427 18.73 -9.19 17.29
CA VAL A 427 18.58 -10.65 17.14
C VAL A 427 19.46 -11.40 18.13
N TRP A 428 18.89 -12.39 18.81
CA TRP A 428 19.65 -13.34 19.62
C TRP A 428 20.47 -14.27 18.72
N PRO A 429 21.78 -14.49 18.96
CA PRO A 429 22.55 -15.46 18.17
C PRO A 429 21.98 -16.88 18.23
N LYS A 430 22.08 -17.64 17.12
CA LYS A 430 21.73 -19.07 17.12
C LYS A 430 22.62 -19.82 18.12
N GLY A 431 22.01 -20.64 18.98
CA GLY A 431 22.72 -21.43 19.99
C GLY A 431 23.10 -20.65 21.26
N ASP A 432 22.83 -19.35 21.34
CA ASP A 432 22.97 -18.61 22.59
C ASP A 432 21.64 -18.51 23.32
N TYR A 433 21.57 -19.11 24.51
CA TYR A 433 20.38 -19.14 25.35
C TYR A 433 20.59 -18.42 26.69
N SER A 434 21.66 -17.61 26.81
CA SER A 434 22.05 -16.98 28.07
C SER A 434 21.14 -15.83 28.49
N GLY A 435 20.43 -15.21 27.54
CA GLY A 435 19.67 -13.99 27.78
C GLY A 435 20.54 -12.76 28.08
N ASP A 436 21.85 -12.82 27.81
CA ASP A 436 22.79 -11.70 27.99
C ASP A 436 22.66 -10.68 26.84
N PRO A 437 22.09 -9.49 27.07
CA PRO A 437 21.85 -8.52 26.01
C PRO A 437 23.13 -8.01 25.34
N ASN A 438 24.31 -8.22 25.93
CA ASN A 438 25.60 -7.85 25.31
C ASN A 438 25.97 -8.72 24.10
N LYS A 439 25.29 -9.85 23.91
CA LYS A 439 25.53 -10.78 22.80
C LYS A 439 24.58 -10.61 21.62
N LEU A 440 23.62 -9.69 21.74
CA LEU A 440 22.65 -9.41 20.69
C LEU A 440 23.34 -8.94 19.39
N LEU A 441 22.94 -9.55 18.27
CA LEU A 441 23.37 -9.16 16.94
C LEU A 441 22.58 -7.94 16.46
N SER A 442 23.28 -7.00 15.82
CA SER A 442 22.67 -5.81 15.24
C SER A 442 22.05 -6.09 13.87
N ILE A 443 21.12 -5.23 13.46
CA ILE A 443 20.59 -5.20 12.08
C ILE A 443 21.46 -4.27 11.25
N GLY A 444 21.87 -4.72 10.06
CA GLY A 444 22.72 -3.93 9.17
C GLY A 444 21.96 -2.76 8.58
N LYS A 445 22.60 -1.60 8.43
CA LYS A 445 22.03 -0.45 7.71
C LYS A 445 22.13 -0.63 6.19
N SER A 446 22.95 -1.58 5.74
CA SER A 446 23.12 -1.98 4.35
C SER A 446 23.42 -3.47 4.24
N ALA A 447 23.25 -4.03 3.04
CA ALA A 447 23.57 -5.41 2.70
C ALA A 447 25.05 -5.74 2.97
N GLU A 448 25.95 -4.79 2.73
CA GLU A 448 27.38 -4.94 3.03
C GLU A 448 27.63 -5.00 4.54
N GLU A 449 27.01 -4.10 5.31
CA GLU A 449 27.16 -4.09 6.76
C GLU A 449 26.55 -5.34 7.42
N ALA A 450 25.42 -5.82 6.90
CA ALA A 450 24.75 -7.01 7.41
C ALA A 450 25.61 -8.28 7.34
N LYS A 451 26.63 -8.32 6.46
CA LYS A 451 27.57 -9.45 6.32
C LYS A 451 28.72 -9.43 7.33
N LYS A 452 28.89 -8.36 8.12
CA LYS A 452 30.02 -8.20 9.07
C LYS A 452 29.76 -8.96 10.38
N PRO A 453 30.82 -9.40 11.10
CA PRO A 453 30.67 -9.98 12.44
C PRO A 453 29.91 -9.03 13.39
N GLY A 454 29.02 -9.60 14.22
CA GLY A 454 28.16 -8.83 15.13
C GLY A 454 26.82 -8.40 14.53
N PHE A 455 26.55 -8.72 13.26
CA PHE A 455 25.28 -8.49 12.59
C PHE A 455 24.50 -9.78 12.32
N ALA A 456 23.18 -9.66 12.20
CA ALA A 456 22.25 -10.78 12.06
C ALA A 456 22.14 -11.33 10.62
N GLY A 457 22.96 -10.84 9.67
CA GLY A 457 22.85 -11.24 8.26
C GLY A 457 21.65 -10.64 7.52
N SER A 458 21.00 -9.62 8.08
CA SER A 458 19.82 -8.96 7.49
C SER A 458 19.85 -7.45 7.74
N THR A 459 19.17 -6.70 6.87
CA THR A 459 18.97 -5.24 6.98
C THR A 459 17.60 -4.87 7.56
N LYS A 460 16.77 -5.87 7.81
CA LYS A 460 15.43 -5.74 8.35
C LYS A 460 15.16 -6.90 9.31
N VAL A 461 14.81 -6.59 10.55
CA VAL A 461 14.66 -7.64 11.58
C VAL A 461 13.56 -8.68 11.24
N TYR A 462 12.54 -8.28 10.47
CA TYR A 462 11.47 -9.16 10.01
C TYR A 462 11.89 -10.01 8.80
N ALA A 463 12.94 -9.61 8.07
CA ALA A 463 13.45 -10.36 6.93
C ALA A 463 14.41 -11.45 7.42
N ILE A 464 13.83 -12.62 7.72
CA ILE A 464 14.57 -13.77 8.22
C ILE A 464 15.42 -14.38 7.10
N PRO A 465 16.76 -14.50 7.26
CA PRO A 465 17.62 -15.09 6.24
C PRO A 465 17.11 -16.46 5.79
N TYR A 466 16.92 -16.62 4.48
CA TYR A 466 16.43 -17.85 3.89
C TYR A 466 17.59 -18.76 3.43
N PRO A 467 17.47 -20.09 3.60
CA PRO A 467 16.43 -20.79 4.36
C PRO A 467 16.69 -20.76 5.88
N VAL A 468 15.63 -20.89 6.68
CA VAL A 468 15.77 -21.21 8.11
C VAL A 468 16.45 -22.57 8.25
N ALA A 469 17.50 -22.63 9.07
CA ALA A 469 18.23 -23.88 9.31
C ALA A 469 17.33 -24.89 10.07
N PRO A 470 17.28 -26.18 9.67
CA PRO A 470 16.40 -27.17 10.31
C PRO A 470 16.57 -27.31 11.82
N ASP A 471 17.78 -27.12 12.34
CA ASP A 471 18.14 -27.19 13.75
C ASP A 471 18.02 -25.85 14.50
N ASP A 472 17.45 -24.81 13.87
CA ASP A 472 17.25 -23.52 14.52
C ASP A 472 15.98 -23.51 15.38
N ASN A 473 16.17 -23.60 16.70
CA ASN A 473 15.09 -23.62 17.67
C ASN A 473 14.59 -22.21 18.09
N ARG A 474 14.95 -21.15 17.35
CA ARG A 474 14.45 -19.80 17.64
C ARG A 474 13.13 -19.47 16.92
N PHE A 475 12.69 -20.34 16.03
CA PHE A 475 11.45 -20.18 15.25
C PHE A 475 10.40 -21.18 15.71
N ASN A 476 9.12 -20.85 15.49
CA ASN A 476 8.00 -21.69 15.90
C ASN A 476 7.13 -22.18 14.73
N THR A 477 7.08 -21.43 13.63
CA THR A 477 6.34 -21.77 12.41
C THR A 477 7.16 -21.29 11.22
N VAL A 478 7.38 -22.15 10.23
CA VAL A 478 8.09 -21.81 9.00
C VAL A 478 7.29 -22.31 7.80
N PHE A 479 6.98 -21.38 6.89
CA PHE A 479 6.30 -21.63 5.62
C PHE A 479 7.32 -21.91 4.52
N VAL A 480 7.12 -22.99 3.75
CA VAL A 480 8.05 -23.46 2.72
C VAL A 480 7.33 -23.78 1.41
N HIS A 481 7.93 -23.46 0.27
CA HIS A 481 7.38 -23.79 -1.05
C HIS A 481 7.40 -25.30 -1.35
N LYS A 482 8.28 -26.06 -0.69
CA LYS A 482 8.46 -27.50 -0.93
C LYS A 482 8.74 -28.22 0.39
N PRO A 483 8.37 -29.50 0.52
CA PRO A 483 8.71 -30.30 1.69
C PRO A 483 10.21 -30.28 2.01
N LEU A 484 10.55 -30.12 3.30
CA LEU A 484 11.94 -30.18 3.76
C LEU A 484 12.46 -31.62 3.77
N LYS A 485 13.71 -31.82 3.32
CA LYS A 485 14.37 -33.14 3.34
C LYS A 485 14.64 -33.64 4.77
N ASP A 486 15.09 -32.75 5.65
CA ASP A 486 15.50 -33.06 7.03
C ASP A 486 14.49 -32.51 8.06
N LYS A 487 13.18 -32.73 7.85
CA LYS A 487 12.13 -32.23 8.76
C LYS A 487 12.30 -32.74 10.21
N SER A 488 12.90 -33.92 10.40
CA SER A 488 13.10 -34.54 11.73
C SER A 488 13.97 -33.72 12.68
N LYS A 489 14.77 -32.77 12.19
CA LYS A 489 15.59 -31.89 13.01
C LYS A 489 14.85 -30.62 13.47
N CYS A 490 13.66 -30.36 12.96
CA CYS A 490 12.91 -29.13 13.23
C CYS A 490 12.14 -29.24 14.55
N LEU A 491 12.24 -28.21 15.41
CA LEU A 491 11.31 -28.01 16.54
C LEU A 491 10.10 -27.14 16.19
N TYR A 492 10.07 -26.55 15.00
CA TYR A 492 8.98 -25.68 14.55
C TYR A 492 8.01 -26.41 13.63
N ALA A 493 6.79 -25.90 13.54
CA ALA A 493 5.83 -26.32 12.54
C ALA A 493 6.36 -25.98 11.14
N VAL A 494 6.48 -26.99 10.28
CA VAL A 494 6.83 -26.83 8.86
C VAL A 494 5.54 -26.88 8.06
N VAL A 495 5.21 -25.79 7.40
CA VAL A 495 3.98 -25.65 6.61
C VAL A 495 4.33 -25.54 5.13
N VAL A 496 3.96 -26.53 4.33
CA VAL A 496 4.10 -26.43 2.87
C VAL A 496 2.99 -25.53 2.35
N LEU A 497 3.33 -24.58 1.46
CA LEU A 497 2.37 -23.58 0.99
C LEU A 497 1.14 -24.20 0.30
N ASP A 498 1.30 -25.30 -0.42
CA ASP A 498 0.17 -26.02 -1.04
C ASP A 498 -0.82 -26.54 -0.01
N ASP A 499 -0.37 -26.87 1.19
CA ASP A 499 -1.26 -27.31 2.27
C ASP A 499 -2.16 -26.16 2.75
N LEU A 500 -1.93 -24.90 2.37
CA LEU A 500 -2.80 -23.80 2.78
C LEU A 500 -4.11 -23.71 1.96
N PHE A 501 -4.15 -24.32 0.78
CA PHE A 501 -5.19 -24.05 -0.24
C PHE A 501 -5.98 -25.30 -0.65
N GLY A 502 -7.29 -25.14 -0.85
CA GLY A 502 -8.17 -26.20 -1.38
C GLY A 502 -8.09 -26.37 -2.90
N SER A 503 -8.92 -27.25 -3.47
CA SER A 503 -8.92 -27.51 -4.92
C SER A 503 -9.36 -26.30 -5.76
N ASN A 504 -10.05 -25.35 -5.14
CA ASN A 504 -10.39 -24.06 -5.73
C ASN A 504 -9.32 -22.98 -5.53
N ASP A 505 -8.15 -23.34 -5.01
CA ASP A 505 -7.02 -22.46 -4.69
C ASP A 505 -7.35 -21.33 -3.70
N LEU A 506 -8.47 -21.45 -2.97
CA LEU A 506 -8.80 -20.58 -1.84
C LEU A 506 -8.20 -21.15 -0.54
N PRO A 507 -7.78 -20.30 0.41
CA PRO A 507 -7.25 -20.76 1.69
C PRO A 507 -8.31 -21.51 2.50
N TYR A 508 -7.92 -22.64 3.10
CA TYR A 508 -8.78 -23.41 3.99
C TYR A 508 -9.25 -22.60 5.22
N GLY A 509 -10.45 -22.93 5.72
CA GLY A 509 -10.88 -22.57 7.07
C GLY A 509 -12.02 -21.55 7.20
N ASN A 510 -12.63 -21.09 6.11
CA ASN A 510 -13.91 -20.38 6.17
C ASN A 510 -14.80 -20.73 4.97
N VAL A 511 -15.73 -21.67 5.14
CA VAL A 511 -16.64 -22.13 4.07
C VAL A 511 -17.54 -21.03 3.53
N ASP A 512 -17.88 -20.05 4.38
CA ASP A 512 -18.63 -18.88 3.94
C ASP A 512 -17.81 -18.06 2.93
N ASN A 513 -16.47 -18.16 2.98
CA ASN A 513 -15.61 -17.53 1.98
C ASN A 513 -15.60 -18.27 0.62
N GLY A 514 -16.38 -19.33 0.44
CA GLY A 514 -16.29 -20.22 -0.73
C GLY A 514 -15.13 -21.22 -0.64
N SER A 515 -14.39 -21.25 0.47
CA SER A 515 -13.37 -22.27 0.73
C SER A 515 -14.01 -23.64 0.94
N GLU A 516 -13.26 -24.70 0.65
CA GLU A 516 -13.65 -26.06 1.02
C GLU A 516 -13.76 -26.23 2.55
N ALA A 517 -14.74 -27.05 2.94
CA ALA A 517 -14.97 -27.48 4.32
C ALA A 517 -14.00 -28.63 4.67
N ALA A 518 -12.70 -28.34 4.74
CA ALA A 518 -11.73 -29.34 5.18
C ALA A 518 -10.58 -28.69 5.95
N ASN A 519 -10.04 -29.47 6.88
CA ASN A 519 -8.71 -29.22 7.40
C ASN A 519 -7.69 -29.55 6.30
N PRO A 520 -6.63 -28.76 6.14
CA PRO A 520 -5.60 -29.04 5.18
C PRO A 520 -4.94 -30.39 5.48
N PRO A 521 -4.58 -31.19 4.46
CA PRO A 521 -4.21 -32.59 4.64
C PRO A 521 -2.94 -32.90 5.46
N ALA A 522 -2.21 -31.96 6.06
CA ALA A 522 -0.90 -32.29 6.66
C ALA A 522 -0.41 -31.47 7.87
N ILE A 523 -1.15 -30.49 8.39
CA ILE A 523 -0.76 -29.80 9.65
C ILE A 523 -1.54 -30.46 10.80
N GLY A 524 -0.95 -31.53 11.33
CA GLY A 524 -1.46 -32.54 12.28
C GLY A 524 -2.92 -32.50 12.78
N ASN A 525 -3.54 -33.68 12.76
CA ASN A 525 -4.83 -34.06 13.37
C ASN A 525 -6.04 -33.10 13.26
N GLY A 526 -6.04 -32.16 12.32
CA GLY A 526 -7.28 -31.52 11.86
C GLY A 526 -7.76 -30.33 12.67
N LEU A 527 -6.87 -29.39 13.00
CA LEU A 527 -7.26 -28.06 13.48
C LEU A 527 -6.31 -27.00 12.92
N THR A 528 -6.42 -26.65 11.64
CA THR A 528 -5.87 -25.37 11.18
C THR A 528 -6.91 -24.30 11.35
N SER A 529 -6.55 -23.24 12.05
CA SER A 529 -7.31 -22.01 11.95
C SER A 529 -7.01 -21.35 10.61
N SER A 530 -8.01 -20.68 10.03
CA SER A 530 -7.93 -19.71 8.92
C SER A 530 -7.04 -18.48 9.23
N SER A 531 -6.07 -18.66 10.12
CA SER A 531 -5.30 -17.59 10.76
C SER A 531 -3.80 -17.70 10.50
N ALA A 532 -3.29 -18.77 9.88
CA ALA A 532 -1.85 -18.95 9.68
C ALA A 532 -1.46 -18.93 8.19
N CYS A 533 -0.71 -17.91 7.78
CA CYS A 533 -0.16 -17.78 6.43
C CYS A 533 1.00 -16.77 6.41
N PRO A 534 1.86 -16.81 5.37
CA PRO A 534 2.81 -15.72 5.14
C PRO A 534 2.08 -14.37 5.09
N SER A 535 2.57 -13.39 5.85
CA SER A 535 1.96 -12.06 5.91
C SER A 535 2.89 -11.02 5.30
N LEU A 536 2.36 -10.01 4.61
CA LEU A 536 3.21 -9.00 3.93
C LEU A 536 3.98 -8.16 4.98
N ILE A 537 5.29 -8.02 4.85
CA ILE A 537 6.12 -7.23 5.79
C ILE A 537 6.84 -6.04 5.16
N LYS A 538 6.60 -5.74 3.88
CA LYS A 538 7.19 -4.58 3.17
C LYS A 538 7.03 -3.29 3.97
N PHE A 539 5.88 -3.09 4.59
CA PHE A 539 5.54 -1.88 5.37
C PHE A 539 5.83 -2.01 6.88
N ASN A 540 6.47 -3.10 7.30
CA ASN A 540 6.82 -3.35 8.68
C ASN A 540 8.25 -2.92 8.95
N TRP A 541 8.42 -1.70 9.41
CA TRP A 541 9.73 -1.15 9.73
C TRP A 541 10.07 -1.34 11.20
N SER A 542 11.36 -1.52 11.53
CA SER A 542 11.87 -1.55 12.92
C SER A 542 13.02 -0.54 13.09
N TYR A 543 12.68 0.69 13.45
CA TYR A 543 13.60 1.80 13.65
C TYR A 543 13.14 2.70 14.81
N ASN A 544 13.97 3.71 15.11
CA ASN A 544 13.71 4.74 16.11
C ASN A 544 12.45 5.57 15.74
N GLY A 545 11.34 5.35 16.45
CA GLY A 545 10.08 6.10 16.25
C GLY A 545 8.95 5.33 15.56
N VAL A 546 9.10 4.01 15.38
CA VAL A 546 8.20 3.19 14.53
C VAL A 546 6.74 3.10 14.98
N PHE A 547 6.43 3.10 16.27
CA PHE A 547 5.05 2.88 16.73
C PHE A 547 4.47 4.14 17.36
N TYR A 548 3.22 4.44 17.01
CA TYR A 548 2.46 5.53 17.60
C TYR A 548 1.27 5.00 18.41
N GLY A 549 1.09 5.54 19.62
CA GLY A 549 -0.03 5.23 20.50
C GLY A 549 0.11 3.93 21.31
N SER A 550 -0.58 3.87 22.46
CA SER A 550 -0.48 2.78 23.44
C SER A 550 -1.05 1.43 22.97
N ASN A 551 -1.71 1.37 21.81
CA ASN A 551 -2.37 0.18 21.28
C ASN A 551 -1.58 -0.57 20.18
N LEU A 552 -0.40 -0.07 19.76
CA LEU A 552 0.50 -0.71 18.79
C LEU A 552 -0.16 -1.09 17.43
N GLN A 553 -1.17 -0.32 17.03
CA GLN A 553 -1.93 -0.51 15.78
C GLN A 553 -1.45 0.37 14.63
N ILE A 554 -0.59 1.35 14.91
CA ILE A 554 -0.15 2.34 13.94
C ILE A 554 1.37 2.31 13.90
N LYS A 555 1.92 2.02 12.72
CA LYS A 555 3.34 2.18 12.43
C LYS A 555 3.57 3.56 11.80
N THR A 556 4.77 4.12 11.82
CA THR A 556 5.01 5.50 11.35
C THR A 556 5.87 5.59 10.10
N GLY A 557 6.35 4.48 9.54
CA GLY A 557 7.20 4.47 8.35
C GLY A 557 6.56 5.08 7.12
N ASP A 558 7.40 5.74 6.31
CA ASP A 558 6.98 6.34 5.05
C ASP A 558 6.48 5.24 4.09
N MET A 559 5.40 5.55 3.38
CA MET A 559 4.79 4.66 2.39
C MET A 559 5.12 5.13 0.98
N PHE A 560 5.45 4.20 0.08
CA PHE A 560 5.72 4.54 -1.31
C PHE A 560 4.42 4.73 -2.10
N ILE A 561 4.35 5.82 -2.85
CA ILE A 561 3.34 6.06 -3.91
C ILE A 561 3.88 5.59 -5.26
N MET A 562 5.18 5.82 -5.46
CA MET A 562 5.95 5.37 -6.62
C MET A 562 7.42 5.34 -6.26
N ARG A 563 8.14 4.39 -6.84
CA ARG A 563 9.59 4.21 -6.68
C ARG A 563 10.23 3.76 -8.00
N MET A 564 11.55 3.90 -8.10
CA MET A 564 12.27 3.74 -9.36
C MET A 564 12.03 2.38 -10.03
N ALA A 565 11.82 1.31 -9.26
CA ALA A 565 11.49 0.00 -9.82
C ALA A 565 10.27 0.01 -10.73
N GLU A 566 9.24 0.81 -10.41
CA GLU A 566 8.07 0.94 -11.26
C GLU A 566 8.40 1.58 -12.62
N VAL A 567 9.39 2.46 -12.68
CA VAL A 567 9.85 3.05 -13.95
C VAL A 567 10.45 1.96 -14.86
N TYR A 568 11.24 1.04 -14.29
CA TYR A 568 11.75 -0.12 -15.04
C TYR A 568 10.63 -1.06 -15.47
N LEU A 569 9.63 -1.28 -14.62
CA LEU A 569 8.46 -2.09 -14.95
C LEU A 569 7.62 -1.45 -16.07
N LEU A 570 7.40 -0.14 -16.03
CA LEU A 570 6.68 0.62 -17.06
C LEU A 570 7.45 0.60 -18.39
N ALA A 571 8.78 0.72 -18.36
CA ALA A 571 9.62 0.59 -19.54
C ALA A 571 9.52 -0.83 -20.13
N ALA A 572 9.58 -1.86 -19.29
CA ALA A 572 9.45 -3.24 -19.72
C ALA A 572 8.07 -3.53 -20.33
N GLU A 573 7.02 -3.08 -19.65
CA GLU A 573 5.63 -3.24 -20.06
C GLU A 573 5.39 -2.57 -21.41
N ALA A 574 5.80 -1.31 -21.56
CA ALA A 574 5.63 -0.57 -22.80
C ALA A 574 6.37 -1.22 -23.98
N GLU A 575 7.60 -1.67 -23.78
CA GLU A 575 8.35 -2.38 -24.81
C GLU A 575 7.70 -3.73 -25.17
N GLN A 576 7.19 -4.48 -24.18
CA GLN A 576 6.48 -5.73 -24.43
C GLN A 576 5.21 -5.50 -25.25
N GLN A 577 4.43 -4.46 -24.93
CA GLN A 577 3.24 -4.05 -25.67
C GLN A 577 3.54 -3.57 -27.10
N LEU A 578 4.74 -3.04 -27.33
CA LEU A 578 5.24 -2.67 -28.66
C LEU A 578 5.85 -3.87 -29.43
N GLY A 579 5.81 -5.08 -28.86
CA GLY A 579 6.34 -6.30 -29.48
C GLY A 579 7.84 -6.54 -29.26
N ASN A 580 8.49 -5.75 -28.41
CA ASN A 580 9.94 -5.80 -28.15
C ASN A 580 10.26 -6.63 -26.89
N GLY A 581 9.87 -7.90 -26.87
CA GLY A 581 10.05 -8.79 -25.71
C GLY A 581 11.51 -8.91 -25.21
N THR A 582 12.50 -8.87 -26.09
CA THR A 582 13.92 -8.84 -25.69
C THR A 582 14.27 -7.55 -24.94
N LYS A 583 13.77 -6.40 -25.39
CA LYS A 583 14.03 -5.12 -24.72
C LYS A 583 13.32 -5.04 -23.37
N ALA A 584 12.10 -5.57 -23.31
CA ALA A 584 11.37 -5.71 -22.05
C ALA A 584 12.16 -6.56 -21.04
N ALA A 585 12.73 -7.69 -21.48
CA ALA A 585 13.57 -8.54 -20.63
C ALA A 585 14.80 -7.79 -20.09
N GLU A 586 15.43 -6.89 -20.85
CA GLU A 586 16.55 -6.08 -20.36
C GLU A 586 16.17 -5.28 -19.12
N TYR A 587 15.01 -4.60 -19.13
CA TYR A 587 14.54 -3.82 -17.99
C TYR A 587 14.14 -4.70 -16.80
N LEU A 588 13.41 -5.81 -17.03
CA LEU A 588 13.06 -6.74 -15.96
C LEU A 588 14.30 -7.38 -15.32
N ASN A 589 15.32 -7.73 -16.12
CA ASN A 589 16.53 -8.36 -15.65
C ASN A 589 17.33 -7.46 -14.70
N VAL A 590 17.20 -6.13 -14.76
CA VAL A 590 17.79 -5.23 -13.76
C VAL A 590 17.18 -5.49 -12.38
N LEU A 591 15.84 -5.61 -12.30
CA LEU A 591 15.11 -5.87 -11.06
C LEU A 591 15.34 -7.30 -10.56
N ARG A 592 15.38 -8.29 -11.46
CA ARG A 592 15.66 -9.69 -11.10
C ARG A 592 17.09 -9.87 -10.60
N LYS A 593 18.08 -9.19 -11.23
CA LYS A 593 19.48 -9.26 -10.80
C LYS A 593 19.70 -8.70 -9.40
N ARG A 594 19.09 -7.56 -9.04
CA ARG A 594 19.23 -6.99 -7.68
C ARG A 594 18.56 -7.83 -6.58
N ALA A 595 17.57 -8.62 -6.97
CA ALA A 595 16.86 -9.53 -6.08
C ALA A 595 17.53 -10.90 -5.99
N ALA A 596 18.36 -11.27 -6.98
CA ALA A 596 19.06 -12.54 -7.01
C ALA A 596 20.02 -12.71 -5.81
N ARG A 597 20.02 -13.90 -5.22
CA ARG A 597 21.01 -14.30 -4.21
C ARG A 597 22.40 -14.41 -4.84
N ASP A 598 23.45 -14.14 -4.06
CA ASP A 598 24.85 -14.18 -4.51
C ASP A 598 25.22 -15.52 -5.15
N GLN A 599 24.65 -16.64 -4.67
CA GLN A 599 24.90 -17.99 -5.17
C GLN A 599 23.94 -18.46 -6.29
N ALA A 600 22.94 -17.65 -6.66
CA ALA A 600 21.96 -18.06 -7.67
C ALA A 600 22.57 -18.10 -9.07
N ASN A 601 22.32 -19.19 -9.80
CA ASN A 601 22.76 -19.29 -11.20
C ASN A 601 21.97 -18.28 -12.06
N GLU A 602 22.65 -17.53 -12.93
CA GLU A 602 22.04 -16.56 -13.84
C GLU A 602 20.88 -17.16 -14.66
N SER A 603 21.00 -18.42 -15.09
CA SER A 603 19.96 -19.11 -15.86
C SER A 603 18.66 -19.37 -15.07
N SER A 604 18.68 -19.21 -13.73
CA SER A 604 17.50 -19.41 -12.88
C SER A 604 16.58 -18.19 -12.82
N TRP A 605 17.10 -17.01 -13.18
CA TRP A 605 16.36 -15.76 -13.06
C TRP A 605 16.46 -14.86 -14.30
N LYS A 606 17.44 -15.01 -15.18
CA LYS A 606 17.57 -14.12 -16.34
C LYS A 606 16.62 -14.52 -17.46
N LEU A 607 15.90 -13.53 -17.99
CA LEU A 607 15.05 -13.65 -19.17
C LEU A 607 15.84 -13.33 -20.45
N THR A 608 15.61 -14.09 -21.51
CA THR A 608 16.07 -13.74 -22.86
C THR A 608 15.05 -12.88 -23.61
N THR A 609 13.77 -13.12 -23.35
CA THR A 609 12.62 -12.33 -23.80
C THR A 609 11.60 -12.32 -22.67
N ALA A 610 10.83 -11.24 -22.55
CA ALA A 610 9.74 -11.13 -21.59
C ALA A 610 8.40 -11.26 -22.33
N THR A 611 7.53 -12.08 -21.75
CA THR A 611 6.12 -12.20 -22.11
C THR A 611 5.27 -11.26 -21.26
N GLU A 612 3.98 -11.12 -21.58
CA GLU A 612 3.03 -10.39 -20.74
C GLU A 612 2.90 -11.01 -19.33
N GLU A 613 2.96 -12.34 -19.23
CA GLU A 613 2.98 -13.04 -17.94
C GLU A 613 4.24 -12.70 -17.13
N ASP A 614 5.42 -12.55 -17.76
CA ASP A 614 6.62 -12.08 -17.08
C ASP A 614 6.46 -10.65 -16.53
N ILE A 615 5.72 -9.78 -17.23
CA ILE A 615 5.36 -8.44 -16.75
C ILE A 615 4.48 -8.55 -15.50
N PHE A 616 3.37 -9.30 -15.56
CA PHE A 616 2.49 -9.49 -14.40
C PHE A 616 3.23 -10.07 -13.20
N ASP A 617 4.07 -11.06 -13.42
CA ASP A 617 4.88 -11.70 -12.40
C ASP A 617 5.86 -10.74 -11.75
N GLU A 618 6.58 -9.94 -12.53
CA GLU A 618 7.57 -9.02 -11.97
C GLU A 618 6.90 -7.84 -11.24
N TYR A 619 5.75 -7.35 -11.73
CA TYR A 619 4.89 -6.43 -10.97
C TYR A 619 4.44 -7.06 -9.64
N ALA A 620 4.08 -8.35 -9.61
CA ALA A 620 3.67 -9.03 -8.38
C ALA A 620 4.84 -9.16 -7.39
N ARG A 621 6.03 -9.55 -7.87
CA ARG A 621 7.23 -9.67 -7.01
C ARG A 621 7.64 -8.32 -6.42
N GLU A 622 7.66 -7.31 -7.29
CA GLU A 622 8.21 -6.01 -6.97
C GLU A 622 7.22 -5.16 -6.19
N LEU A 623 5.96 -5.05 -6.63
CA LEU A 623 5.00 -4.06 -6.15
C LEU A 623 3.78 -4.63 -5.41
N CYS A 624 3.79 -5.91 -5.00
CA CYS A 624 2.68 -6.45 -4.20
C CYS A 624 2.40 -5.59 -2.95
N GLY A 625 1.14 -5.19 -2.78
CA GLY A 625 0.71 -4.31 -1.69
C GLY A 625 1.04 -2.82 -1.89
N GLU A 626 1.64 -2.44 -3.02
CA GLU A 626 2.02 -1.04 -3.34
C GLU A 626 0.99 -0.33 -4.26
N PHE A 627 -0.30 -0.66 -4.13
CA PHE A 627 -1.44 0.07 -4.70
C PHE A 627 -1.45 0.17 -6.24
N SER A 628 -0.92 -0.83 -6.93
CA SER A 628 -0.75 -0.77 -8.39
C SER A 628 -1.50 -1.88 -9.12
N ARG A 629 -1.84 -2.99 -8.45
CA ARG A 629 -2.25 -4.21 -9.14
C ARG A 629 -3.55 -4.06 -9.91
N TRP A 630 -4.57 -3.45 -9.31
CA TRP A 630 -5.86 -3.27 -9.98
C TRP A 630 -5.71 -2.44 -11.26
N SER A 631 -4.91 -1.37 -11.19
CA SER A 631 -4.62 -0.49 -12.33
C SER A 631 -3.84 -1.19 -13.46
N LEU A 632 -3.03 -2.20 -13.13
CA LEU A 632 -2.31 -3.04 -14.09
C LEU A 632 -3.26 -4.01 -14.79
N LEU A 633 -4.10 -4.72 -14.03
CA LEU A 633 -5.07 -5.63 -14.62
C LEU A 633 -6.07 -4.89 -15.52
N LYS A 634 -6.50 -3.69 -15.12
CA LYS A 634 -7.38 -2.83 -15.92
C LYS A 634 -6.76 -2.48 -17.27
N ARG A 635 -5.55 -1.91 -17.28
CA ARG A 635 -4.93 -1.39 -18.50
C ARG A 635 -4.51 -2.48 -19.49
N HIS A 636 -4.39 -3.73 -19.03
CA HIS A 636 -4.16 -4.90 -19.86
C HIS A 636 -5.45 -5.64 -20.25
N ASN A 637 -6.63 -5.20 -19.79
CA ASN A 637 -7.88 -5.93 -19.96
C ASN A 637 -7.80 -7.41 -19.49
N ALA A 638 -7.20 -7.62 -18.32
CA ALA A 638 -6.77 -8.93 -17.85
C ALA A 638 -7.56 -9.45 -16.64
N PHE A 639 -8.61 -8.77 -16.16
CA PHE A 639 -9.33 -9.24 -14.98
C PHE A 639 -9.94 -10.64 -15.20
N GLU A 640 -10.62 -10.85 -16.31
CA GLU A 640 -11.32 -12.11 -16.59
C GLU A 640 -10.36 -13.30 -16.58
N SER A 641 -9.24 -13.20 -17.30
CA SER A 641 -8.25 -14.29 -17.40
C SER A 641 -7.54 -14.53 -16.06
N ARG A 642 -7.13 -13.44 -15.39
CA ARG A 642 -6.34 -13.53 -14.15
C ARG A 642 -7.19 -13.99 -12.98
N LEU A 643 -8.45 -13.54 -12.87
CA LEU A 643 -9.35 -13.99 -11.83
C LEU A 643 -9.77 -15.44 -12.03
N ASP A 644 -10.09 -15.87 -13.25
CA ASP A 644 -10.44 -17.27 -13.54
C ASP A 644 -9.32 -18.23 -13.09
N GLN A 645 -8.07 -17.84 -13.32
CA GLN A 645 -6.92 -18.66 -12.96
C GLN A 645 -6.56 -18.60 -11.47
N TYR A 646 -6.59 -17.41 -10.86
CA TYR A 646 -5.93 -17.17 -9.57
C TYR A 646 -6.86 -16.70 -8.44
N ASN A 647 -8.12 -16.36 -8.75
CA ASN A 647 -9.13 -15.94 -7.78
C ASN A 647 -10.54 -16.37 -8.23
N LYS A 648 -10.77 -17.70 -8.21
CA LYS A 648 -11.97 -18.35 -8.77
C LYS A 648 -13.29 -17.84 -8.20
N ARG A 649 -13.31 -17.36 -6.94
CA ARG A 649 -14.51 -16.79 -6.34
C ARG A 649 -14.86 -15.44 -6.97
N ALA A 650 -13.87 -14.53 -7.05
CA ALA A 650 -14.07 -13.24 -7.69
C ALA A 650 -14.49 -13.40 -9.17
N ALA A 651 -13.93 -14.38 -9.87
CA ALA A 651 -14.26 -14.68 -11.26
C ALA A 651 -15.76 -14.98 -11.48
N GLN A 652 -16.44 -15.64 -10.53
CA GLN A 652 -17.86 -16.01 -10.65
C GLN A 652 -18.78 -14.79 -10.77
N SER A 653 -18.45 -13.73 -10.04
CA SER A 653 -19.27 -12.52 -9.96
C SER A 653 -18.70 -11.37 -10.77
N PHE A 654 -17.45 -11.45 -11.27
CA PHE A 654 -16.88 -10.42 -12.11
C PHE A 654 -17.70 -10.21 -13.39
N LYS A 655 -17.88 -8.96 -13.78
CA LYS A 655 -18.61 -8.51 -14.97
C LYS A 655 -17.82 -7.39 -15.64
N PRO A 656 -17.93 -7.20 -16.97
CA PRO A 656 -17.18 -6.16 -17.68
C PRO A 656 -17.35 -4.75 -17.10
N TYR A 657 -18.48 -4.45 -16.47
CA TYR A 657 -18.71 -3.14 -15.87
C TYR A 657 -17.87 -2.88 -14.60
N HIS A 658 -17.32 -3.92 -13.97
CA HIS A 658 -16.43 -3.79 -12.80
C HIS A 658 -15.05 -3.21 -13.12
N TYR A 659 -14.72 -3.03 -14.41
CA TYR A 659 -13.56 -2.24 -14.83
C TYR A 659 -13.64 -0.79 -14.36
N ASN A 660 -14.84 -0.28 -14.06
CA ASN A 660 -15.02 1.00 -13.39
C ASN A 660 -15.71 0.77 -12.04
N ARG A 661 -15.24 1.46 -11.00
CA ARG A 661 -15.85 1.43 -9.67
C ARG A 661 -17.19 2.19 -9.68
N PRO A 662 -18.11 1.88 -8.76
CA PRO A 662 -19.38 2.59 -8.66
C PRO A 662 -19.18 4.08 -8.39
N ILE A 663 -19.98 4.91 -9.07
CA ILE A 663 -20.09 6.34 -8.77
C ILE A 663 -21.22 6.55 -7.75
N SER A 664 -21.03 7.47 -6.81
CA SER A 664 -22.04 7.76 -5.78
C SER A 664 -23.35 8.25 -6.40
N TYR A 665 -24.49 7.76 -5.89
CA TYR A 665 -25.81 8.25 -6.25
C TYR A 665 -25.97 9.76 -6.00
N GLU A 666 -25.42 10.26 -4.88
CA GLU A 666 -25.45 11.69 -4.53
C GLU A 666 -24.83 12.53 -5.65
N PHE A 667 -23.65 12.12 -6.13
CA PHE A 667 -22.98 12.79 -7.24
C PHE A 667 -23.77 12.66 -8.55
N LEU A 668 -24.16 11.44 -8.93
CA LEU A 668 -24.94 11.20 -10.15
C LEU A 668 -26.25 12.00 -10.21
N SER A 669 -26.86 12.29 -9.07
CA SER A 669 -28.10 13.08 -8.98
C SER A 669 -27.92 14.54 -9.41
N THR A 670 -26.68 15.06 -9.38
CA THR A 670 -26.33 16.44 -9.73
C THR A 670 -25.76 16.60 -11.14
N ILE A 671 -25.37 15.49 -11.79
CA ILE A 671 -24.70 15.52 -13.11
C ILE A 671 -25.70 15.73 -14.24
N LEU A 672 -25.45 16.73 -15.11
CA LEU A 672 -26.34 17.05 -16.23
C LEU A 672 -26.31 16.00 -17.34
N ASN A 673 -25.12 15.55 -17.73
CA ASN A 673 -24.92 14.54 -18.76
C ASN A 673 -24.86 13.11 -18.18
N LYS A 674 -25.68 12.84 -17.16
CA LYS A 674 -25.72 11.53 -16.49
C LYS A 674 -26.12 10.41 -17.45
N GLU A 675 -26.96 10.69 -18.44
CA GLU A 675 -27.40 9.70 -19.43
C GLU A 675 -26.31 9.38 -20.48
N GLU A 676 -25.39 10.31 -20.76
CA GLU A 676 -24.27 10.10 -21.72
C GLU A 676 -23.29 9.04 -21.21
N TYR A 677 -22.94 9.14 -19.92
CA TYR A 677 -21.89 8.32 -19.30
C TYR A 677 -22.44 7.37 -18.22
N GLY A 678 -23.77 7.27 -18.05
CA GLY A 678 -24.47 6.36 -17.12
C GLY A 678 -23.93 6.29 -15.69
N ASP A 679 -24.03 5.14 -15.03
CA ASP A 679 -23.59 4.93 -13.65
C ASP A 679 -22.51 3.85 -13.52
N ASN A 680 -21.81 3.57 -14.62
CA ASN A 680 -20.89 2.45 -14.78
C ASN A 680 -21.57 1.07 -14.70
N GLY A 681 -22.87 0.95 -14.97
CA GLY A 681 -23.58 -0.32 -15.04
C GLY A 681 -24.10 -0.85 -13.70
N TYR A 682 -24.16 -0.01 -12.66
CA TYR A 682 -24.55 -0.40 -11.30
C TYR A 682 -26.04 -0.17 -10.97
N GLY A 683 -26.88 0.16 -11.96
CA GLY A 683 -28.35 0.14 -11.87
C GLY A 683 -29.01 1.30 -11.11
N SER A 684 -28.28 2.35 -10.78
CA SER A 684 -28.73 3.65 -10.29
C SER A 684 -29.25 4.59 -11.40
N THR A 685 -28.90 4.36 -12.66
CA THR A 685 -29.44 5.09 -13.85
C THR A 685 -30.00 4.12 -14.90
N ALA A 686 -30.79 4.65 -15.85
CA ALA A 686 -31.40 3.83 -16.92
C ALA A 686 -30.37 3.36 -17.96
N GLY A 687 -29.29 4.10 -18.17
CA GLY A 687 -28.15 3.72 -19.02
C GLY A 687 -26.94 3.24 -18.19
N SER A 688 -26.21 2.24 -18.70
CA SER A 688 -24.98 1.74 -18.08
C SER A 688 -23.80 2.69 -18.24
N GLY A 689 -23.76 3.48 -19.32
CA GLY A 689 -22.69 4.44 -19.57
C GLY A 689 -21.34 3.82 -19.95
N LEU A 690 -21.28 2.50 -20.06
CA LEU A 690 -20.12 1.77 -20.54
C LEU A 690 -20.12 1.94 -22.07
N VAL A 691 -19.24 2.80 -22.56
CA VAL A 691 -18.99 2.88 -24.01
C VAL A 691 -18.28 1.59 -24.40
N GLU A 692 -18.90 0.81 -25.30
CA GLU A 692 -18.37 -0.46 -25.84
C GLU A 692 -16.95 -0.33 -26.43
#